data_AF-A0A7J7RUX9-F1
#
_entry.id   AF-A0A7J7RUX9-F1
#
_cell.length_a   1.000
_cell.length_b   1.000
_cell.length_c   1.000
_cell.angle_alpha   90.00
_cell.angle_beta   90.00
_cell.angle_gamma   90.00
#
_symmetry.space_group_name_H-M   'P 1'
#
loop_
_entity.id
_entity.type
_entity.pdbx_description
1 polymer ?
#
loop_
_entity_poly.entity_id
_entity_poly.type
_entity_poly.pdbx_seq_one_letter_code
_entity_poly.pdbx_strand_id
1 'polypeptide(L)'
;MRPFIETIGKCTTAYVLCYPNAGLPNTFGDYEETPSMMAVHLKGFAMDGLVNIVGGCCGTTPDHIREIAEAVKNYKPRVPPATVFEGHMLLSGLEPFRIGPYTNFVNIGERCNVAGSRNFAKLIMAGDYEAALSVAKAQVEMGAQVLDINMDDGMLDGPSAMARFCKLIASEPDIAKVPLCIDSSNFAVIEAGLKCCQGKCIVNSISLKAGEADFLEKAGLVKKFGAAVVVMAFDEEGQATETDTKIQVCTRAYHLLVGKLGFNPNDIIFDPNILTIGTGMEEHSLYAVNFIHATKAIKQTLPGAKISGGLSNLSFSFRGMDAIREAMHGVFLYHAIKFGMDMAIVNAGNLPVYDDIHKDLLQLCEDLIWNKDPEATEKLLRYAQTQGKGGKKVVQTDEWRSGPVEERLEYALVKGIEKHIIEDTEEARLNQDKYPRALHIIEGPLMNGMKVVGDLFGAGKMFLPQVIKSARVMKKAVGHLIPFMEKERKEAQVLSGTVEEEDPYQGTIVLATVKGDVHDIGKNIVGVVLGCNNFRVIDLGVMTPCDKILKAALDNKADIIGLSGLITPSLDEMIFVAKEMERLAIKIPLLIGGATTSRTHTAVKIAPRYSAPVVHVLDASKSVVVCSQLLDENLKDEYFEEITEEYEEIRQDHYESLKERRYLTLSQARKHSFHIDWLAEPPPVEPSFLGTRVFEDYDLQALVGYIDWKPFFDVWQLRGKYPNRGFPKIFDDKSVGEEAKRLYDDAQNMLRALIGEKKLRARGVVGFWPAQSEQDDIHLYPVGSEPRATQPIATFYGLRQQAEKDSASTDPYLCLADFIAPLHSGLRDYLGLFAVACFGVEELSRAYEEQGDDYSSIMVKALGDRLAEAFAEELHERVRRELWAYCGSEELDVADLRRLRYGGIRPAPGYPSQPDHTEKLTMWKLADIEQCTGIRLTESLAMAPASAVSGLYFSNLKSKYFAVGKISKDQVEDYALRKNMSVAEVEKWLGPILGYDTD
;
A
#
# COMPACT_ATOMS: atom_id res chain seq x y z
N MET A 1 -17.68 -24.63 6.63
CA MET A 1 -18.97 -24.22 5.99
C MET A 1 -19.94 -23.50 6.92
N ARG A 2 -19.96 -23.79 8.23
CA ARG A 2 -20.92 -23.20 9.20
C ARG A 2 -21.10 -21.67 9.14
N PRO A 3 -20.05 -20.83 9.23
CA PRO A 3 -20.22 -19.37 9.23
C PRO A 3 -20.85 -18.84 7.94
N PHE A 4 -20.58 -19.48 6.80
CA PHE A 4 -21.17 -19.10 5.51
C PHE A 4 -22.67 -19.44 5.44
N ILE A 5 -23.06 -20.63 5.93
CA ILE A 5 -24.47 -21.04 5.98
C ILE A 5 -25.28 -20.13 6.90
N GLU A 6 -24.71 -19.72 8.03
CA GLU A 6 -25.34 -18.78 8.94
C GLU A 6 -25.55 -17.41 8.28
N THR A 7 -24.52 -16.87 7.61
CA THR A 7 -24.61 -15.60 6.88
C THR A 7 -25.65 -15.66 5.76
N ILE A 8 -25.66 -16.73 4.95
CA ILE A 8 -26.68 -16.96 3.91
C ILE A 8 -28.07 -17.01 4.55
N GLY A 9 -28.23 -17.77 5.64
CA GLY A 9 -29.50 -17.92 6.35
C GLY A 9 -30.03 -16.61 6.95
N LYS A 10 -29.16 -15.69 7.38
CA LYS A 10 -29.58 -14.36 7.85
C LYS A 10 -29.98 -13.43 6.69
N CYS A 11 -29.55 -13.73 5.47
CA CYS A 11 -29.70 -12.85 4.31
C CYS A 11 -30.77 -13.30 3.30
N THR A 12 -31.54 -14.34 3.57
CA THR A 12 -32.54 -14.87 2.62
C THR A 12 -33.84 -15.33 3.26
N THR A 13 -34.96 -15.05 2.59
CA THR A 13 -36.29 -15.59 2.92
C THR A 13 -36.46 -17.02 2.40
N ALA A 14 -35.55 -17.50 1.55
CA ALA A 14 -35.58 -18.86 1.03
C ALA A 14 -35.15 -19.90 2.08
N TYR A 15 -35.44 -21.15 1.79
CA TYR A 15 -34.85 -22.28 2.51
C TYR A 15 -33.36 -22.40 2.21
N VAL A 16 -32.59 -22.88 3.19
CA VAL A 16 -31.14 -23.08 3.08
C VAL A 16 -30.84 -24.57 2.98
N LEU A 17 -30.11 -24.96 1.92
CA LEU A 17 -29.65 -26.32 1.71
C LEU A 17 -28.14 -26.43 2.00
N CYS A 18 -27.71 -27.55 2.60
CA CYS A 18 -26.30 -27.82 2.88
C CYS A 18 -25.97 -29.30 2.64
N TYR A 19 -25.07 -29.60 1.70
CA TYR A 19 -24.68 -30.96 1.33
C TYR A 19 -23.15 -31.06 1.21
N PRO A 20 -22.43 -31.12 2.35
CA PRO A 20 -20.97 -31.13 2.33
C PRO A 20 -20.39 -32.42 1.73
N ASN A 21 -19.10 -32.38 1.39
CA ASN A 21 -18.32 -33.59 1.08
C ASN A 21 -18.04 -34.38 2.36
N ALA A 22 -17.67 -35.66 2.23
CA ALA A 22 -17.16 -36.49 3.34
C ALA A 22 -15.70 -36.13 3.66
N GLY A 23 -15.47 -34.88 4.07
CA GLY A 23 -14.14 -34.32 4.33
C GLY A 23 -13.47 -33.76 3.08
N LEU A 24 -12.22 -33.34 3.24
CA LEU A 24 -11.36 -32.98 2.11
C LEU A 24 -10.82 -34.27 1.47
N PRO A 25 -10.69 -34.32 0.13
CA PRO A 25 -10.07 -35.46 -0.53
C PRO A 25 -8.63 -35.62 -0.04
N ASN A 26 -8.25 -36.85 0.29
CA ASN A 26 -6.88 -37.19 0.65
C ASN A 26 -5.97 -37.17 -0.59
N THR A 27 -4.68 -37.46 -0.41
CA THR A 27 -3.68 -37.42 -1.48
C THR A 27 -3.96 -38.37 -2.66
N PHE A 28 -4.83 -39.37 -2.47
CA PHE A 28 -5.29 -40.31 -3.49
C PHE A 28 -6.64 -39.93 -4.12
N GLY A 29 -7.27 -38.85 -3.65
CA GLY A 29 -8.61 -38.44 -4.08
C GLY A 29 -9.75 -39.16 -3.35
N ASP A 30 -9.43 -39.95 -2.32
CA ASP A 30 -10.41 -40.64 -1.49
C ASP A 30 -10.87 -39.76 -0.33
N TYR A 31 -12.06 -40.06 0.21
CA TYR A 31 -12.68 -39.29 1.28
C TYR A 31 -12.71 -40.12 2.56
N GLU A 32 -12.12 -39.58 3.64
CA GLU A 32 -11.87 -40.32 4.87
C GLU A 32 -12.90 -40.04 5.98
N GLU A 33 -13.74 -39.01 5.84
CA GLU A 33 -14.76 -38.73 6.85
C GLU A 33 -15.82 -39.83 6.85
N THR A 34 -16.03 -40.46 7.99
CA THR A 34 -16.97 -41.58 8.12
C THR A 34 -18.43 -41.12 8.19
N PRO A 35 -19.42 -42.01 7.91
CA PRO A 35 -20.84 -41.71 8.07
C PRO A 35 -21.20 -41.05 9.41
N SER A 36 -20.66 -41.57 10.51
CA SER A 36 -20.93 -41.06 11.86
C SER A 36 -20.33 -39.67 12.10
N MET A 37 -19.13 -39.39 11.57
CA MET A 37 -18.48 -38.08 11.74
C MET A 37 -19.27 -36.98 11.03
N MET A 38 -19.61 -37.23 9.77
CA MET A 38 -20.38 -36.29 8.96
C MET A 38 -21.79 -36.04 9.54
N ALA A 39 -22.43 -37.09 10.08
CA ALA A 39 -23.72 -36.98 10.75
C ALA A 39 -23.66 -36.11 12.00
N VAL A 40 -22.58 -36.17 12.79
CA VAL A 40 -22.39 -35.30 13.98
C VAL A 40 -22.31 -33.83 13.57
N HIS A 41 -21.58 -33.51 12.50
CA HIS A 41 -21.46 -32.13 12.01
C HIS A 41 -22.80 -31.57 11.52
N LEU A 42 -23.53 -32.32 10.69
CA LEU A 42 -24.83 -31.88 10.18
C LEU A 42 -25.93 -31.87 11.24
N LYS A 43 -25.84 -32.75 12.25
CA LYS A 43 -26.68 -32.68 13.45
C LYS A 43 -26.51 -31.35 14.17
N GLY A 44 -25.28 -30.83 14.30
CA GLY A 44 -25.03 -29.51 14.85
C GLY A 44 -25.78 -28.41 14.08
N PHE A 45 -25.73 -28.44 12.74
CA PHE A 45 -26.41 -27.43 11.92
C PHE A 45 -27.94 -27.51 12.03
N ALA A 46 -28.48 -28.73 12.13
CA ALA A 46 -29.92 -28.94 12.33
C ALA A 46 -30.37 -28.51 13.73
N MET A 47 -29.56 -28.81 14.76
CA MET A 47 -29.82 -28.42 16.14
C MET A 47 -29.87 -26.90 16.31
N ASP A 48 -28.98 -26.19 15.64
CA ASP A 48 -28.90 -24.72 15.69
C ASP A 48 -29.89 -24.04 14.73
N GLY A 49 -30.74 -24.80 14.04
CA GLY A 49 -31.78 -24.27 13.16
C GLY A 49 -31.22 -23.52 11.95
N LEU A 50 -30.06 -23.95 11.42
CA LEU A 50 -29.38 -23.27 10.31
C LEU A 50 -29.80 -23.78 8.92
N VAL A 51 -30.33 -25.00 8.83
CA VAL A 51 -30.59 -25.70 7.56
C VAL A 51 -32.05 -26.15 7.44
N ASN A 52 -32.51 -26.24 6.19
CA ASN A 52 -33.82 -26.77 5.82
C ASN A 52 -33.71 -28.12 5.09
N ILE A 53 -32.64 -28.29 4.31
CA ILE A 53 -32.35 -29.52 3.57
C ILE A 53 -30.88 -29.86 3.83
N VAL A 54 -30.62 -31.11 4.18
CA VAL A 54 -29.25 -31.64 4.32
C VAL A 54 -29.02 -32.79 3.35
N GLY A 55 -27.78 -32.96 2.92
CA GLY A 55 -27.39 -34.05 2.03
C GLY A 55 -25.88 -34.30 2.04
N GLY A 56 -25.40 -34.95 1.00
CA GLY A 56 -23.98 -35.21 0.80
C GLY A 56 -23.54 -34.97 -0.64
N CYS A 57 -22.26 -34.70 -0.82
CA CYS A 57 -21.62 -34.52 -2.13
C CYS A 57 -20.49 -35.55 -2.32
N CYS A 58 -19.28 -35.13 -2.70
CA CYS A 58 -18.18 -36.03 -2.99
C CYS A 58 -17.78 -36.85 -1.74
N GLY A 59 -17.49 -38.13 -1.94
CA GLY A 59 -17.15 -39.07 -0.85
C GLY A 59 -18.34 -39.60 -0.05
N THR A 60 -19.53 -39.05 -0.24
CA THR A 60 -20.72 -39.47 0.52
C THR A 60 -21.39 -40.69 -0.11
N THR A 61 -21.83 -41.62 0.74
CA THR A 61 -22.45 -42.88 0.32
C THR A 61 -23.87 -43.01 0.90
N PRO A 62 -24.68 -44.00 0.46
CA PRO A 62 -25.98 -44.26 1.09
C PRO A 62 -25.92 -44.48 2.61
N ASP A 63 -24.79 -44.99 3.13
CA ASP A 63 -24.58 -45.15 4.57
C ASP A 63 -24.38 -43.80 5.28
N HIS A 64 -23.67 -42.84 4.65
CA HIS A 64 -23.59 -41.47 5.15
C HIS A 64 -24.99 -40.83 5.22
N ILE A 65 -25.77 -40.96 4.14
CA ILE A 65 -27.13 -40.39 4.10
C ILE A 65 -28.03 -41.03 5.16
N ARG A 66 -27.90 -42.33 5.44
CA ARG A 66 -28.67 -43.01 6.49
C ARG A 66 -28.36 -42.45 7.87
N GLU A 67 -27.08 -42.29 8.22
CA GLU A 67 -26.65 -41.72 9.50
C GLU A 67 -27.06 -40.25 9.63
N ILE A 68 -26.91 -39.45 8.57
CA ILE A 68 -27.36 -38.05 8.55
C ILE A 68 -28.88 -37.99 8.76
N ALA A 69 -29.65 -38.81 8.05
CA ALA A 69 -31.11 -38.83 8.15
C ALA A 69 -31.58 -39.15 9.58
N GLU A 70 -31.00 -40.17 10.23
CA GLU A 70 -31.34 -40.48 11.62
C GLU A 70 -30.86 -39.39 12.59
N ALA A 71 -29.70 -38.79 12.35
CA ALA A 71 -29.17 -37.73 13.20
C ALA A 71 -30.01 -36.44 13.17
N VAL A 72 -30.60 -36.07 12.01
CA VAL A 72 -31.37 -34.82 11.87
C VAL A 72 -32.89 -34.99 12.08
N LYS A 73 -33.40 -36.23 12.10
CA LYS A 73 -34.83 -36.61 12.09
C LYS A 73 -35.72 -35.86 13.09
N ASN A 74 -35.21 -35.58 14.27
CA ASN A 74 -35.97 -35.02 15.39
C ASN A 74 -35.78 -33.50 15.55
N TYR A 75 -35.01 -32.86 14.68
CA TYR A 75 -34.75 -31.42 14.75
C TYR A 75 -35.71 -30.63 13.88
N LYS A 76 -36.10 -29.44 14.36
CA LYS A 76 -36.96 -28.54 13.61
C LYS A 76 -36.14 -27.85 12.50
N PRO A 77 -36.65 -27.78 11.26
CA PRO A 77 -35.99 -27.02 10.20
C PRO A 77 -35.82 -25.55 10.57
N ARG A 78 -34.81 -24.89 9.99
CA ARG A 78 -34.67 -23.43 10.03
C ARG A 78 -35.98 -22.75 9.69
N VAL A 79 -36.37 -21.75 10.47
CA VAL A 79 -37.50 -20.87 10.13
C VAL A 79 -36.94 -19.70 9.31
N PRO A 80 -37.24 -19.59 8.00
CA PRO A 80 -36.77 -18.45 7.24
C PRO A 80 -37.39 -17.16 7.82
N PRO A 81 -36.60 -16.08 7.95
CA PRO A 81 -37.14 -14.77 8.31
C PRO A 81 -38.25 -14.38 7.32
N ALA A 82 -39.37 -13.90 7.86
CA ALA A 82 -40.54 -13.52 7.07
C ALA A 82 -40.24 -12.36 6.10
N THR A 83 -39.35 -11.45 6.52
CA THR A 83 -38.86 -10.33 5.72
C THR A 83 -37.35 -10.20 5.93
N VAL A 84 -36.60 -9.98 4.84
CA VAL A 84 -35.15 -9.75 4.87
C VAL A 84 -34.86 -8.61 3.91
N PHE A 85 -34.18 -7.58 4.42
CA PHE A 85 -33.86 -6.37 3.67
C PHE A 85 -35.09 -5.77 2.96
N GLU A 86 -36.25 -5.82 3.60
CA GLU A 86 -37.45 -5.13 3.11
C GLU A 86 -37.15 -3.64 2.94
N GLY A 87 -37.62 -3.05 1.84
CA GLY A 87 -37.34 -1.65 1.51
C GLY A 87 -35.91 -1.34 1.09
N HIS A 88 -35.07 -2.36 0.82
CA HIS A 88 -33.72 -2.16 0.33
C HIS A 88 -33.62 -2.45 -1.18
N MET A 89 -32.83 -1.65 -1.88
CA MET A 89 -32.28 -2.01 -3.17
C MET A 89 -31.06 -2.90 -2.93
N LEU A 90 -31.06 -4.10 -3.51
CA LEU A 90 -29.96 -5.05 -3.40
C LEU A 90 -29.17 -5.05 -4.69
N LEU A 91 -27.88 -4.73 -4.61
CA LEU A 91 -26.90 -4.81 -5.67
C LEU A 91 -25.77 -5.74 -5.27
N SER A 92 -24.94 -6.14 -6.23
CA SER A 92 -23.73 -6.91 -5.94
C SER A 92 -22.68 -6.70 -7.02
N GLY A 93 -21.42 -6.58 -6.60
CA GLY A 93 -20.27 -7.02 -7.40
C GLY A 93 -19.95 -8.46 -6.99
N LEU A 94 -18.71 -8.71 -6.60
CA LEU A 94 -18.32 -9.88 -5.79
C LEU A 94 -18.85 -9.77 -4.35
N GLU A 95 -19.02 -8.54 -3.86
CA GLU A 95 -19.55 -8.25 -2.53
C GLU A 95 -20.97 -7.64 -2.62
N PRO A 96 -21.84 -7.91 -1.63
CA PRO A 96 -23.18 -7.36 -1.60
C PRO A 96 -23.16 -5.87 -1.25
N PHE A 97 -23.92 -5.05 -1.99
CA PHE A 97 -24.11 -3.65 -1.68
C PHE A 97 -25.61 -3.34 -1.52
N ARG A 98 -25.99 -2.83 -0.34
CA ARG A 98 -27.40 -2.72 0.09
C ARG A 98 -27.74 -1.25 0.32
N ILE A 99 -28.77 -0.77 -0.37
CA ILE A 99 -29.24 0.62 -0.24
C ILE A 99 -30.60 0.61 0.46
N GLY A 100 -30.56 0.83 1.77
CA GLY A 100 -31.74 0.96 2.63
C GLY A 100 -32.21 2.41 2.77
N PRO A 101 -33.20 2.66 3.64
CA PRO A 101 -33.69 4.02 3.94
C PRO A 101 -32.69 4.88 4.73
N TYR A 102 -31.73 4.26 5.43
CA TYR A 102 -30.71 4.96 6.23
C TYR A 102 -29.31 4.91 5.62
N THR A 103 -29.17 4.31 4.44
CA THR A 103 -27.91 4.39 3.69
C THR A 103 -27.69 5.84 3.28
N ASN A 104 -26.49 6.36 3.52
CA ASN A 104 -26.11 7.69 3.04
C ASN A 104 -26.15 7.76 1.50
N PHE A 105 -25.95 8.96 0.96
CA PHE A 105 -25.90 9.18 -0.48
C PHE A 105 -24.90 8.25 -1.19
N VAL A 106 -25.34 7.60 -2.27
CA VAL A 106 -24.52 6.65 -3.02
C VAL A 106 -23.86 7.29 -4.23
N ASN A 107 -22.52 7.25 -4.24
CA ASN A 107 -21.72 7.78 -5.35
C ASN A 107 -21.55 6.73 -6.46
N ILE A 108 -22.11 7.01 -7.64
CA ILE A 108 -21.89 6.22 -8.86
C ILE A 108 -20.79 6.90 -9.67
N GLY A 109 -19.65 6.24 -9.88
CA GLY A 109 -18.47 6.85 -10.50
C GLY A 109 -18.64 7.10 -12.01
N GLU A 110 -18.55 8.37 -12.43
CA GLU A 110 -18.86 8.84 -13.80
C GLU A 110 -17.74 8.67 -14.85
N ARG A 111 -16.50 8.35 -14.44
CA ARG A 111 -15.31 8.53 -15.30
C ARG A 111 -15.04 7.39 -16.28
N CYS A 112 -15.73 6.26 -16.16
CA CYS A 112 -15.67 5.14 -17.11
C CYS A 112 -16.68 5.32 -18.24
N ASN A 113 -16.71 6.53 -18.79
CA ASN A 113 -17.66 6.98 -19.80
C ASN A 113 -16.89 7.59 -20.98
N VAL A 114 -17.05 7.02 -22.18
CA VAL A 114 -16.32 7.46 -23.38
C VAL A 114 -16.71 8.89 -23.78
N ALA A 115 -17.99 9.27 -23.66
CA ALA A 115 -18.43 10.63 -23.96
C ALA A 115 -18.04 11.64 -22.87
N GLY A 116 -18.04 11.22 -21.60
CA GLY A 116 -17.84 12.09 -20.43
C GLY A 116 -16.38 12.28 -19.99
N SER A 117 -15.49 11.34 -20.31
CA SER A 117 -14.12 11.31 -19.79
C SER A 117 -13.08 11.22 -20.90
N ARG A 118 -12.40 12.34 -21.18
CA ARG A 118 -11.34 12.43 -22.21
C ARG A 118 -10.24 11.38 -22.05
N ASN A 119 -9.87 11.06 -20.81
CA ASN A 119 -8.84 10.06 -20.55
C ASN A 119 -9.33 8.65 -20.87
N PHE A 120 -10.53 8.30 -20.43
CA PHE A 120 -11.12 6.99 -20.69
C PHE A 120 -11.39 6.78 -22.17
N ALA A 121 -11.96 7.79 -22.85
CA ALA A 121 -12.15 7.82 -24.29
C ALA A 121 -10.87 7.50 -25.05
N LYS A 122 -9.76 8.18 -24.71
CA LYS A 122 -8.46 7.97 -25.34
C LYS A 122 -7.96 6.53 -25.19
N LEU A 123 -8.11 5.93 -24.00
CA LEU A 123 -7.64 4.57 -23.74
C LEU A 123 -8.48 3.53 -24.48
N ILE A 124 -9.81 3.65 -24.44
CA ILE A 124 -10.72 2.73 -25.12
C ILE A 124 -10.55 2.81 -26.64
N MET A 125 -10.46 4.02 -27.21
CA MET A 125 -10.23 4.22 -28.65
C MET A 125 -8.85 3.69 -29.09
N ALA A 126 -7.84 3.73 -28.22
CA ALA A 126 -6.52 3.17 -28.49
C ALA A 126 -6.45 1.64 -28.31
N GLY A 127 -7.53 1.00 -27.85
CA GLY A 127 -7.57 -0.43 -27.55
C GLY A 127 -6.83 -0.83 -26.26
N ASP A 128 -6.43 0.13 -25.44
CA ASP A 128 -5.70 -0.07 -24.17
C ASP A 128 -6.69 -0.24 -23.01
N TYR A 129 -7.39 -1.39 -23.01
CA TYR A 129 -8.40 -1.70 -22.01
C TYR A 129 -7.79 -2.00 -20.63
N GLU A 130 -6.54 -2.46 -20.56
CA GLU A 130 -5.82 -2.71 -19.29
C GLU A 130 -5.54 -1.39 -18.56
N ALA A 131 -5.02 -0.38 -19.25
CA ALA A 131 -4.86 0.94 -18.66
C ALA A 131 -6.22 1.58 -18.33
N ALA A 132 -7.29 1.27 -19.08
CA ALA A 132 -8.63 1.75 -18.76
C ALA A 132 -9.17 1.20 -17.42
N LEU A 133 -8.75 0.00 -16.99
CA LEU A 133 -9.09 -0.53 -15.65
C LEU A 133 -8.55 0.35 -14.52
N SER A 134 -7.43 1.05 -14.72
CA SER A 134 -6.91 1.97 -13.69
C SER A 134 -7.85 3.16 -13.45
N VAL A 135 -8.67 3.54 -14.44
CA VAL A 135 -9.70 4.58 -14.28
C VAL A 135 -10.83 4.07 -13.39
N ALA A 136 -11.27 2.82 -13.61
CA ALA A 136 -12.28 2.18 -12.76
C ALA A 136 -11.75 2.00 -11.32
N LYS A 137 -10.54 1.45 -11.15
CA LYS A 137 -9.90 1.25 -9.85
C LYS A 137 -9.76 2.55 -9.05
N ALA A 138 -9.26 3.60 -9.69
CA ALA A 138 -9.10 4.90 -9.04
C ALA A 138 -10.44 5.47 -8.55
N GLN A 139 -11.54 5.25 -9.27
CA GLN A 139 -12.86 5.73 -8.81
C GLN A 139 -13.32 5.00 -7.56
N VAL A 140 -13.14 3.68 -7.49
CA VAL A 140 -13.47 2.89 -6.29
C VAL A 140 -12.63 3.35 -5.10
N GLU A 141 -11.33 3.54 -5.27
CA GLU A 141 -10.42 4.05 -4.24
C GLU A 141 -10.78 5.48 -3.77
N MET A 142 -11.35 6.29 -4.67
CA MET A 142 -11.83 7.65 -4.38
C MET A 142 -13.27 7.70 -3.85
N GLY A 143 -13.86 6.56 -3.47
CA GLY A 143 -15.16 6.50 -2.79
C GLY A 143 -16.37 6.25 -3.70
N ALA A 144 -16.17 5.82 -4.95
CA ALA A 144 -17.28 5.32 -5.77
C ALA A 144 -17.75 3.95 -5.26
N GLN A 145 -19.04 3.85 -4.93
CA GLN A 145 -19.65 2.62 -4.41
C GLN A 145 -20.30 1.78 -5.53
N VAL A 146 -20.54 2.40 -6.69
CA VAL A 146 -20.99 1.77 -7.94
C VAL A 146 -20.19 2.41 -9.08
N LEU A 147 -19.89 1.67 -10.15
CA LEU A 147 -19.20 2.22 -11.32
C LEU A 147 -20.13 2.33 -12.52
N ASP A 148 -20.24 3.53 -13.09
CA ASP A 148 -20.93 3.77 -14.36
C ASP A 148 -20.01 3.45 -15.53
N ILE A 149 -20.45 2.53 -16.39
CA ILE A 149 -19.70 2.09 -17.57
C ILE A 149 -20.51 2.48 -18.81
N ASN A 150 -19.98 3.42 -19.59
CA ASN A 150 -20.57 3.84 -20.86
C ASN A 150 -19.55 3.73 -21.99
N MET A 151 -19.92 2.97 -23.02
CA MET A 151 -19.11 2.68 -24.21
C MET A 151 -19.74 3.25 -25.50
N ASP A 152 -20.64 4.22 -25.37
CA ASP A 152 -21.32 4.84 -26.50
C ASP A 152 -20.39 5.85 -27.18
N ASP A 153 -19.94 5.51 -28.40
CA ASP A 153 -19.29 6.42 -29.33
C ASP A 153 -19.49 5.91 -30.76
N GLY A 154 -19.65 6.82 -31.73
CA GLY A 154 -19.88 6.45 -33.13
C GLY A 154 -18.74 5.65 -33.78
N MET A 155 -17.55 5.66 -33.17
CA MET A 155 -16.36 4.95 -33.64
C MET A 155 -16.15 3.58 -32.98
N LEU A 156 -17.02 3.18 -32.04
CA LEU A 156 -16.90 1.92 -31.29
C LEU A 156 -18.02 0.93 -31.63
N ASP A 157 -17.68 -0.35 -31.61
CA ASP A 157 -18.68 -1.42 -31.51
C ASP A 157 -19.13 -1.55 -30.05
N GLY A 158 -20.15 -0.76 -29.69
CA GLY A 158 -20.65 -0.62 -28.32
C GLY A 158 -20.88 -1.96 -27.58
N PRO A 159 -21.64 -2.92 -28.13
CA PRO A 159 -21.87 -4.21 -27.48
C PRO A 159 -20.58 -4.99 -27.18
N SER A 160 -19.64 -5.02 -28.13
CA SER A 160 -18.37 -5.73 -27.95
C SER A 160 -17.46 -5.00 -26.95
N ALA A 161 -17.38 -3.67 -27.01
CA ALA A 161 -16.59 -2.86 -26.09
C ALA A 161 -17.08 -3.01 -24.64
N MET A 162 -18.40 -2.93 -24.44
CA MET A 162 -19.04 -3.12 -23.13
C MET A 162 -18.76 -4.53 -22.59
N ALA A 163 -19.02 -5.57 -23.39
CA ALA A 163 -18.78 -6.95 -23.00
C ALA A 163 -17.31 -7.21 -22.65
N ARG A 164 -16.37 -6.66 -23.45
CA ARG A 164 -14.93 -6.80 -23.21
C ARG A 164 -14.52 -6.13 -21.90
N PHE A 165 -14.94 -4.88 -21.66
CA PHE A 165 -14.54 -4.16 -20.46
C PHE A 165 -15.16 -4.74 -19.20
N CYS A 166 -16.43 -5.18 -19.23
CA CYS A 166 -17.06 -5.87 -18.10
C CYS A 166 -16.30 -7.16 -17.70
N LYS A 167 -15.84 -7.94 -18.70
CA LYS A 167 -15.02 -9.15 -18.43
C LYS A 167 -13.66 -8.83 -17.82
N LEU A 168 -13.03 -7.73 -18.25
CA LEU A 168 -11.77 -7.26 -17.70
C LEU A 168 -11.93 -6.72 -16.26
N ILE A 169 -13.03 -6.02 -15.98
CA ILE A 169 -13.38 -5.63 -14.62
C ILE A 169 -13.47 -6.88 -13.73
N ALA A 170 -14.11 -7.95 -14.22
CA ALA A 170 -14.26 -9.19 -13.46
C ALA A 170 -12.93 -9.90 -13.12
N SER A 171 -11.82 -9.62 -13.84
CA SER A 171 -10.49 -10.17 -13.51
C SER A 171 -9.73 -9.39 -12.44
N GLU A 172 -10.17 -8.18 -12.08
CA GLU A 172 -9.51 -7.33 -11.07
C GLU A 172 -10.39 -7.24 -9.80
N PRO A 173 -10.04 -7.95 -8.71
CA PRO A 173 -10.89 -8.06 -7.51
C PRO A 173 -11.25 -6.71 -6.88
N ASP A 174 -10.32 -5.77 -6.87
CA ASP A 174 -10.52 -4.42 -6.30
C ASP A 174 -11.62 -3.63 -7.01
N ILE A 175 -11.86 -3.91 -8.29
CA ILE A 175 -12.92 -3.29 -9.09
C ILE A 175 -14.17 -4.17 -9.06
N ALA A 176 -14.01 -5.49 -9.18
CA ALA A 176 -15.11 -6.44 -9.25
C ALA A 176 -15.97 -6.49 -7.98
N LYS A 177 -15.45 -6.05 -6.83
CA LYS A 177 -16.20 -6.01 -5.55
C LYS A 177 -17.41 -5.07 -5.59
N VAL A 178 -17.38 -3.96 -6.34
CA VAL A 178 -18.50 -3.01 -6.41
C VAL A 178 -19.49 -3.37 -7.53
N PRO A 179 -20.79 -3.03 -7.40
CA PRO A 179 -21.75 -3.20 -8.48
C PRO A 179 -21.43 -2.32 -9.69
N LEU A 180 -21.88 -2.75 -10.87
CA LEU A 180 -21.77 -2.00 -12.12
C LEU A 180 -23.10 -1.36 -12.52
N CYS A 181 -23.04 -0.12 -12.98
CA CYS A 181 -24.11 0.59 -13.66
C CYS A 181 -23.79 0.57 -15.17
N ILE A 182 -24.55 -0.23 -15.91
CA ILE A 182 -24.35 -0.41 -17.36
C ILE A 182 -25.09 0.72 -18.06
N ASP A 183 -24.34 1.67 -18.60
CA ASP A 183 -24.85 2.89 -19.21
C ASP A 183 -24.76 2.84 -20.74
N SER A 184 -25.90 2.99 -21.41
CA SER A 184 -25.99 3.10 -22.86
C SER A 184 -27.37 3.57 -23.32
N SER A 185 -27.37 4.38 -24.38
CA SER A 185 -28.57 4.75 -25.14
C SER A 185 -29.08 3.62 -26.05
N ASN A 186 -28.23 2.63 -26.36
CA ASN A 186 -28.53 1.45 -27.15
C ASN A 186 -28.74 0.22 -26.24
N PHE A 187 -29.95 -0.33 -26.26
CA PHE A 187 -30.33 -1.46 -25.41
C PHE A 187 -29.55 -2.75 -25.72
N ALA A 188 -29.04 -2.94 -26.94
CA ALA A 188 -28.18 -4.09 -27.25
C ALA A 188 -26.85 -4.06 -26.48
N VAL A 189 -26.32 -2.87 -26.18
CA VAL A 189 -25.12 -2.69 -25.35
C VAL A 189 -25.42 -3.03 -23.89
N ILE A 190 -26.59 -2.59 -23.38
CA ILE A 190 -27.08 -2.94 -22.05
C ILE A 190 -27.15 -4.46 -21.91
N GLU A 191 -27.79 -5.14 -22.86
CA GLU A 191 -27.94 -6.59 -22.83
C GLU A 191 -26.59 -7.31 -22.88
N ALA A 192 -25.62 -6.80 -23.66
CA ALA A 192 -24.26 -7.33 -23.72
C ALA A 192 -23.52 -7.18 -22.38
N GLY A 193 -23.67 -6.03 -21.70
CA GLY A 193 -23.12 -5.79 -20.36
C GLY A 193 -23.72 -6.73 -19.32
N LEU A 194 -25.05 -6.85 -19.28
CA LEU A 194 -25.77 -7.74 -18.36
C LEU A 194 -25.34 -9.21 -18.50
N LYS A 195 -25.12 -9.68 -19.74
CA LYS A 195 -24.61 -11.05 -20.00
C LYS A 195 -23.19 -11.28 -19.47
N CYS A 196 -22.41 -10.23 -19.21
CA CYS A 196 -21.02 -10.30 -18.79
C CYS A 196 -20.80 -9.99 -17.30
N CYS A 197 -21.84 -9.59 -16.57
CA CYS A 197 -21.73 -9.23 -15.16
C CYS A 197 -22.15 -10.40 -14.26
N GLN A 198 -21.35 -10.69 -13.22
CA GLN A 198 -21.63 -11.76 -12.27
C GLN A 198 -22.65 -11.34 -11.20
N GLY A 199 -22.50 -10.13 -10.66
CA GLY A 199 -23.36 -9.57 -9.62
C GLY A 199 -24.56 -8.80 -10.19
N LYS A 200 -25.47 -8.37 -9.31
CA LYS A 200 -26.67 -7.61 -9.67
C LYS A 200 -26.31 -6.14 -9.98
N CYS A 201 -26.47 -5.78 -11.25
CA CYS A 201 -26.16 -4.46 -11.81
C CYS A 201 -27.33 -3.45 -11.73
N ILE A 202 -27.02 -2.19 -12.05
CA ILE A 202 -27.98 -1.16 -12.44
C ILE A 202 -27.97 -1.04 -13.97
N VAL A 203 -29.14 -0.96 -14.60
CA VAL A 203 -29.29 -0.62 -16.02
C VAL A 203 -29.57 0.86 -16.16
N ASN A 204 -28.76 1.58 -16.94
CA ASN A 204 -28.91 3.00 -17.22
C ASN A 204 -28.96 3.25 -18.73
N SER A 205 -30.11 3.43 -19.36
CA SER A 205 -31.45 3.54 -18.81
C SER A 205 -32.49 3.09 -19.82
N ILE A 206 -33.75 3.08 -19.40
CA ILE A 206 -34.92 2.95 -20.27
C ILE A 206 -35.83 4.18 -20.10
N SER A 207 -36.73 4.41 -21.06
CA SER A 207 -37.68 5.53 -21.00
C SER A 207 -38.93 5.25 -21.84
N LEU A 208 -39.92 6.13 -21.78
CA LEU A 208 -41.15 6.07 -22.55
C LEU A 208 -41.05 6.74 -23.93
N LYS A 209 -39.85 7.20 -24.33
CA LYS A 209 -39.62 7.92 -25.59
C LYS A 209 -40.15 7.20 -26.84
N ALA A 210 -40.02 5.88 -26.89
CA ALA A 210 -40.49 5.05 -28.00
C ALA A 210 -41.89 4.43 -27.74
N GLY A 211 -42.61 4.96 -26.75
CA GLY A 211 -43.92 4.49 -26.33
C GLY A 211 -43.88 3.36 -25.30
N GLU A 212 -45.06 3.05 -24.76
CA GLU A 212 -45.25 2.10 -23.67
C GLU A 212 -44.83 0.65 -24.02
N ALA A 213 -45.06 0.21 -25.26
CA ALA A 213 -44.76 -1.17 -25.66
C ALA A 213 -43.25 -1.47 -25.60
N ASP A 214 -42.43 -0.59 -26.17
CA ASP A 214 -40.96 -0.69 -26.14
C ASP A 214 -40.42 -0.61 -24.70
N PHE A 215 -40.98 0.29 -23.88
CA PHE A 215 -40.63 0.41 -22.47
C PHE A 215 -40.90 -0.88 -21.68
N LEU A 216 -42.08 -1.48 -21.85
CA LEU A 216 -42.45 -2.73 -21.18
C LEU A 216 -41.63 -3.93 -21.66
N GLU A 217 -41.29 -4.00 -22.94
CA GLU A 217 -40.42 -5.05 -23.49
C GLU A 217 -39.03 -5.00 -22.86
N LYS A 218 -38.40 -3.82 -22.88
CA LYS A 218 -37.08 -3.60 -22.28
C LYS A 218 -37.09 -3.84 -20.78
N ALA A 219 -38.08 -3.32 -20.06
CA ALA A 219 -38.25 -3.55 -18.63
C ALA A 219 -38.44 -5.04 -18.30
N GLY A 220 -39.19 -5.78 -19.13
CA GLY A 220 -39.34 -7.23 -19.01
C GLY A 220 -38.02 -7.98 -19.14
N LEU A 221 -37.15 -7.57 -20.07
CA LEU A 221 -35.79 -8.11 -20.21
C LEU A 221 -34.92 -7.77 -19.01
N VAL A 222 -34.92 -6.52 -18.53
CA VAL A 222 -34.16 -6.13 -17.33
C VAL A 222 -34.60 -6.94 -16.10
N LYS A 223 -35.92 -7.13 -15.92
CA LYS A 223 -36.48 -7.98 -14.86
C LYS A 223 -36.03 -9.44 -14.98
N LYS A 224 -35.95 -9.96 -16.20
CA LYS A 224 -35.50 -11.34 -16.47
C LYS A 224 -34.04 -11.56 -16.11
N PHE A 225 -33.17 -10.57 -16.35
CA PHE A 225 -31.78 -10.59 -15.88
C PHE A 225 -31.66 -10.33 -14.37
N GLY A 226 -32.68 -9.72 -13.76
CA GLY A 226 -32.73 -9.44 -12.32
C GLY A 226 -31.97 -8.19 -11.89
N ALA A 227 -31.72 -7.25 -12.81
CA ALA A 227 -31.01 -6.00 -12.52
C ALA A 227 -31.95 -4.89 -11.98
N ALA A 228 -31.38 -3.92 -11.27
CA ALA A 228 -32.05 -2.66 -10.99
C ALA A 228 -32.10 -1.79 -12.25
N VAL A 229 -33.01 -0.81 -12.31
CA VAL A 229 -33.25 -0.03 -13.54
C VAL A 229 -33.39 1.46 -13.27
N VAL A 230 -32.64 2.27 -14.01
CA VAL A 230 -32.84 3.71 -14.14
C VAL A 230 -33.87 3.96 -15.22
N VAL A 231 -34.92 4.70 -14.85
CA VAL A 231 -35.98 5.18 -15.74
C VAL A 231 -35.84 6.68 -15.89
N MET A 232 -35.47 7.11 -17.09
CA MET A 232 -35.36 8.54 -17.42
C MET A 232 -36.74 9.16 -17.52
N ALA A 233 -36.91 10.39 -17.01
CA ALA A 233 -38.10 11.20 -17.23
C ALA A 233 -38.14 11.75 -18.67
N PHE A 234 -38.34 10.83 -19.62
CA PHE A 234 -38.42 11.09 -21.05
C PHE A 234 -39.56 10.23 -21.61
N ASP A 235 -40.55 10.86 -22.22
CA ASP A 235 -41.69 10.19 -22.83
C ASP A 235 -41.86 10.58 -24.31
N GLU A 236 -43.01 10.27 -24.90
CA GLU A 236 -43.32 10.53 -26.30
C GLU A 236 -43.30 12.04 -26.64
N GLU A 237 -43.51 12.92 -25.66
CA GLU A 237 -43.48 14.39 -25.83
C GLU A 237 -42.07 14.97 -25.73
N GLY A 238 -41.11 14.22 -25.18
CA GLY A 238 -39.72 14.64 -25.08
C GLY A 238 -39.13 14.48 -23.69
N GLN A 239 -38.05 15.22 -23.44
CA GLN A 239 -37.38 15.24 -22.14
C GLN A 239 -38.15 16.14 -21.17
N ALA A 240 -38.51 15.64 -19.99
CA ALA A 240 -39.21 16.42 -18.99
C ALA A 240 -38.28 17.44 -18.32
N THR A 241 -38.58 18.73 -18.47
CA THR A 241 -37.81 19.87 -17.95
C THR A 241 -38.48 20.57 -16.76
N GLU A 242 -39.81 20.46 -16.64
CA GLU A 242 -40.63 21.09 -15.60
C GLU A 242 -40.96 20.12 -14.46
N THR A 243 -41.31 20.66 -13.28
CA THR A 243 -41.62 19.83 -12.09
C THR A 243 -42.75 18.85 -12.36
N ASP A 244 -43.88 19.34 -12.89
CA ASP A 244 -45.08 18.53 -13.09
C ASP A 244 -44.88 17.45 -14.16
N THR A 245 -44.21 17.79 -15.26
CA THR A 245 -43.91 16.82 -16.33
C THR A 245 -42.95 15.73 -15.85
N LYS A 246 -41.92 16.07 -15.05
CA LYS A 246 -41.04 15.07 -14.42
C LYS A 246 -41.84 14.11 -13.53
N ILE A 247 -42.74 14.61 -12.70
CA ILE A 247 -43.59 13.79 -11.82
C ILE A 247 -44.53 12.89 -12.63
N GLN A 248 -45.17 13.45 -13.67
CA GLN A 248 -46.13 12.74 -14.51
C GLN A 248 -45.48 11.53 -15.19
N VAL A 249 -44.31 11.71 -15.81
CA VAL A 249 -43.60 10.63 -16.51
C VAL A 249 -43.17 9.53 -15.54
N CYS A 250 -42.55 9.89 -14.41
CA CYS A 250 -42.13 8.92 -13.39
C CYS A 250 -43.33 8.16 -12.79
N THR A 251 -44.44 8.84 -12.52
CA THR A 251 -45.67 8.23 -12.00
C THR A 251 -46.26 7.22 -12.99
N ARG A 252 -46.35 7.59 -14.27
CA ARG A 252 -46.80 6.68 -15.35
C ARG A 252 -45.90 5.45 -15.43
N ALA A 253 -44.58 5.63 -15.48
CA ALA A 253 -43.63 4.53 -15.56
C ALA A 253 -43.70 3.60 -14.33
N TYR A 254 -43.83 4.16 -13.12
CA TYR A 254 -43.98 3.38 -11.89
C TYR A 254 -45.21 2.45 -11.94
N HIS A 255 -46.37 2.98 -12.34
CA HIS A 255 -47.58 2.18 -12.45
C HIS A 255 -47.49 1.09 -13.52
N LEU A 256 -46.78 1.34 -14.62
CA LEU A 256 -46.51 0.33 -15.64
C LEU A 256 -45.61 -0.78 -15.10
N LEU A 257 -44.49 -0.43 -14.47
CA LEU A 257 -43.52 -1.40 -13.94
C LEU A 257 -44.12 -2.23 -12.79
N VAL A 258 -44.69 -1.58 -11.78
CA VAL A 258 -45.22 -2.26 -10.59
C VAL A 258 -46.55 -2.94 -10.91
N GLY A 259 -47.45 -2.25 -11.60
CA GLY A 259 -48.81 -2.75 -11.87
C GLY A 259 -48.88 -3.82 -12.97
N LYS A 260 -48.20 -3.62 -14.10
CA LYS A 260 -48.29 -4.56 -15.24
C LYS A 260 -47.21 -5.65 -15.22
N LEU A 261 -45.99 -5.33 -14.82
CA LEU A 261 -44.87 -6.29 -14.80
C LEU A 261 -44.60 -6.90 -13.43
N GLY A 262 -45.20 -6.38 -12.35
CA GLY A 262 -44.88 -6.80 -10.98
C GLY A 262 -43.41 -6.58 -10.65
N PHE A 263 -42.80 -5.51 -11.18
CA PHE A 263 -41.41 -5.16 -10.92
C PHE A 263 -41.24 -4.78 -9.45
N ASN A 264 -40.12 -5.17 -8.82
CA ASN A 264 -39.85 -4.78 -7.43
C ASN A 264 -39.63 -3.26 -7.36
N PRO A 265 -40.45 -2.50 -6.62
CA PRO A 265 -40.33 -1.05 -6.58
C PRO A 265 -38.98 -0.57 -6.03
N ASN A 266 -38.32 -1.35 -5.18
CA ASN A 266 -36.99 -1.01 -4.65
C ASN A 266 -35.86 -1.12 -5.69
N ASP A 267 -36.12 -1.77 -6.83
CA ASP A 267 -35.19 -1.88 -7.95
C ASP A 267 -35.42 -0.80 -9.02
N ILE A 268 -36.37 0.11 -8.79
CA ILE A 268 -36.69 1.23 -9.69
C ILE A 268 -35.98 2.48 -9.20
N ILE A 269 -35.14 3.04 -10.06
CA ILE A 269 -34.48 4.32 -9.87
C ILE A 269 -35.06 5.29 -10.90
N PHE A 270 -35.62 6.41 -10.48
CA PHE A 270 -36.00 7.48 -11.41
C PHE A 270 -34.86 8.48 -11.57
N ASP A 271 -34.62 8.89 -12.81
CA ASP A 271 -33.80 10.06 -13.13
C ASP A 271 -34.74 11.14 -13.70
N PRO A 272 -35.14 12.13 -12.86
CA PRO A 272 -35.92 13.27 -13.31
C PRO A 272 -35.19 14.21 -14.29
N ASN A 273 -34.00 13.88 -14.79
CA ASN A 273 -33.09 14.69 -15.59
C ASN A 273 -32.50 15.89 -14.83
N ILE A 274 -31.24 15.76 -14.39
CA ILE A 274 -30.41 16.93 -14.04
C ILE A 274 -29.94 17.60 -15.34
N LEU A 275 -30.32 18.85 -15.54
CA LEU A 275 -30.04 19.63 -16.74
C LEU A 275 -29.15 20.83 -16.44
N THR A 276 -28.51 21.37 -17.49
CA THR A 276 -27.55 22.48 -17.36
C THR A 276 -28.26 23.77 -16.93
N ILE A 277 -27.74 24.44 -15.90
CA ILE A 277 -28.16 25.79 -15.48
C ILE A 277 -27.03 26.81 -15.72
N GLY A 278 -27.33 28.11 -15.55
CA GLY A 278 -26.33 29.17 -15.75
C GLY A 278 -25.91 29.36 -17.21
N THR A 279 -26.78 28.98 -18.17
CA THR A 279 -26.51 29.10 -19.61
C THR A 279 -26.73 30.51 -20.16
N GLY A 280 -27.32 31.41 -19.36
CA GLY A 280 -27.79 32.73 -19.81
C GLY A 280 -29.16 32.71 -20.52
N MET A 281 -29.87 31.58 -20.50
CA MET A 281 -31.24 31.45 -21.00
C MET A 281 -32.18 31.32 -19.79
N GLU A 282 -33.21 32.17 -19.72
CA GLU A 282 -34.12 32.25 -18.57
C GLU A 282 -34.93 30.96 -18.38
N GLU A 283 -35.23 30.28 -19.49
CA GLU A 283 -35.94 29.00 -19.53
C GLU A 283 -35.21 27.90 -18.75
N HIS A 284 -33.89 28.00 -18.61
CA HIS A 284 -33.07 26.99 -17.93
C HIS A 284 -32.88 27.28 -16.44
N SER A 285 -33.22 28.48 -15.97
CA SER A 285 -32.94 28.92 -14.60
C SER A 285 -33.65 28.09 -13.53
N LEU A 286 -34.79 27.48 -13.88
CA LEU A 286 -35.58 26.66 -12.95
C LEU A 286 -35.23 25.18 -12.97
N TYR A 287 -34.34 24.70 -13.84
CA TYR A 287 -34.11 23.26 -14.02
C TYR A 287 -33.63 22.55 -12.75
N ALA A 288 -32.74 23.18 -11.97
CA ALA A 288 -32.26 22.61 -10.71
C ALA A 288 -33.36 22.57 -9.63
N VAL A 289 -34.12 23.65 -9.48
CA VAL A 289 -35.28 23.73 -8.58
C VAL A 289 -36.33 22.68 -8.94
N ASN A 290 -36.64 22.55 -10.23
CA ASN A 290 -37.61 21.58 -10.74
C ASN A 290 -37.21 20.14 -10.43
N PHE A 291 -35.91 19.81 -10.55
CA PHE A 291 -35.40 18.50 -10.15
C PHE A 291 -35.60 18.24 -8.65
N ILE A 292 -35.24 19.21 -7.80
CA ILE A 292 -35.33 19.08 -6.34
C ILE A 292 -36.80 18.93 -5.89
N HIS A 293 -37.72 19.68 -6.48
CA HIS A 293 -39.15 19.55 -6.18
C HIS A 293 -39.75 18.24 -6.70
N ALA A 294 -39.42 17.82 -7.92
CA ALA A 294 -39.86 16.54 -8.46
C ALA A 294 -39.33 15.37 -7.61
N THR A 295 -38.07 15.44 -7.14
CA THR A 295 -37.47 14.45 -6.22
C THR A 295 -38.35 14.25 -4.99
N LYS A 296 -38.70 15.34 -4.29
CA LYS A 296 -39.56 15.25 -3.10
C LYS A 296 -40.93 14.67 -3.41
N ALA A 297 -41.57 15.11 -4.48
CA ALA A 297 -42.88 14.61 -4.87
C ALA A 297 -42.84 13.11 -5.18
N ILE A 298 -41.87 12.66 -5.99
CA ILE A 298 -41.71 11.25 -6.36
C ILE A 298 -41.44 10.40 -5.11
N LYS A 299 -40.57 10.83 -4.20
CA LYS A 299 -40.28 10.10 -2.95
C LYS A 299 -41.51 9.98 -2.05
N GLN A 300 -42.43 10.94 -2.10
CA GLN A 300 -43.67 10.92 -1.32
C GLN A 300 -44.77 10.07 -1.96
N THR A 301 -44.82 10.00 -3.30
CA THR A 301 -45.94 9.36 -4.02
C THR A 301 -45.64 7.97 -4.54
N LEU A 302 -44.36 7.64 -4.81
CA LEU A 302 -43.94 6.38 -5.45
C LEU A 302 -43.09 5.55 -4.46
N PRO A 303 -43.71 4.76 -3.57
CA PRO A 303 -43.01 4.08 -2.49
C PRO A 303 -42.01 3.04 -3.00
N GLY A 304 -40.88 2.91 -2.33
CA GLY A 304 -39.80 1.98 -2.70
C GLY A 304 -38.84 2.53 -3.77
N ALA A 305 -39.32 3.37 -4.69
CA ALA A 305 -38.47 3.94 -5.73
C ALA A 305 -37.35 4.84 -5.17
N LYS A 306 -36.23 4.83 -5.87
CA LYS A 306 -35.04 5.64 -5.59
C LYS A 306 -34.91 6.77 -6.61
N ILE A 307 -34.16 7.82 -6.27
CA ILE A 307 -33.86 8.95 -7.17
C ILE A 307 -32.37 9.00 -7.47
N SER A 308 -32.05 9.17 -8.76
CA SER A 308 -30.70 9.41 -9.27
C SER A 308 -30.66 10.59 -10.25
N GLY A 309 -29.46 10.94 -10.70
CA GLY A 309 -29.23 11.90 -11.78
C GLY A 309 -27.75 12.03 -12.15
N GLY A 310 -27.47 12.46 -13.38
CA GLY A 310 -26.12 12.84 -13.82
C GLY A 310 -25.72 14.22 -13.31
N LEU A 311 -24.97 14.30 -12.20
CA LEU A 311 -24.70 15.57 -11.51
C LEU A 311 -23.86 16.54 -12.35
N SER A 312 -22.87 16.02 -13.08
CA SER A 312 -21.98 16.82 -13.92
C SER A 312 -22.72 17.67 -14.97
N ASN A 313 -23.91 17.23 -15.41
CA ASN A 313 -24.76 17.93 -16.37
C ASN A 313 -25.21 19.31 -15.87
N LEU A 314 -25.42 19.47 -14.56
CA LEU A 314 -25.83 20.74 -13.94
C LEU A 314 -24.89 21.90 -14.30
N SER A 315 -23.60 21.57 -14.40
CA SER A 315 -22.49 22.52 -14.38
C SER A 315 -21.82 22.74 -15.74
N PHE A 316 -22.41 22.27 -16.85
CA PHE A 316 -21.76 22.35 -18.16
C PHE A 316 -21.51 23.77 -18.66
N SER A 317 -22.28 24.76 -18.22
CA SER A 317 -22.04 26.18 -18.52
C SER A 317 -20.68 26.69 -18.01
N PHE A 318 -20.08 26.01 -17.03
CA PHE A 318 -18.83 26.41 -16.37
C PHE A 318 -17.68 25.42 -16.65
N ARG A 319 -17.71 24.70 -17.78
CA ARG A 319 -16.63 23.79 -18.18
C ARG A 319 -15.28 24.50 -18.19
N GLY A 320 -14.29 23.89 -17.52
CA GLY A 320 -12.94 24.46 -17.34
C GLY A 320 -12.76 25.28 -16.06
N MET A 321 -13.84 25.52 -15.29
CA MET A 321 -13.81 26.18 -13.98
C MET A 321 -14.13 25.17 -12.88
N ASP A 322 -13.26 24.18 -12.68
CA ASP A 322 -13.57 23.00 -11.86
C ASP A 322 -13.94 23.35 -10.40
N ALA A 323 -13.29 24.33 -9.77
CA ALA A 323 -13.64 24.76 -8.41
C ALA A 323 -15.09 25.28 -8.28
N ILE A 324 -15.60 25.96 -9.31
CA ILE A 324 -16.99 26.43 -9.33
C ILE A 324 -17.93 25.25 -9.57
N ARG A 325 -17.57 24.34 -10.47
CA ARG A 325 -18.38 23.14 -10.75
C ARG A 325 -18.52 22.26 -9.50
N GLU A 326 -17.41 22.00 -8.83
CA GLU A 326 -17.36 21.23 -7.58
C GLU A 326 -18.19 21.90 -6.47
N ALA A 327 -18.10 23.23 -6.33
CA ALA A 327 -18.95 23.97 -5.40
C ALA A 327 -20.44 23.85 -5.76
N MET A 328 -20.81 24.03 -7.04
CA MET A 328 -22.19 23.84 -7.51
C MET A 328 -22.70 22.43 -7.21
N HIS A 329 -21.86 21.40 -7.38
CA HIS A 329 -22.17 20.01 -7.08
C HIS A 329 -22.45 19.82 -5.58
N GLY A 330 -21.58 20.33 -4.71
CA GLY A 330 -21.76 20.26 -3.25
C GLY A 330 -23.05 20.94 -2.78
N VAL A 331 -23.34 22.14 -3.28
CA VAL A 331 -24.57 22.88 -2.94
C VAL A 331 -25.82 22.18 -3.45
N PHE A 332 -25.81 21.70 -4.69
CA PHE A 332 -26.95 20.98 -5.26
C PHE A 332 -27.24 19.69 -4.50
N LEU A 333 -26.22 18.87 -4.23
CA LEU A 333 -26.36 17.62 -3.50
C LEU A 333 -26.88 17.85 -2.09
N TYR A 334 -26.37 18.87 -1.38
CA TYR A 334 -26.84 19.20 -0.03
C TYR A 334 -28.36 19.37 0.04
N HIS A 335 -28.96 20.06 -0.94
CA HIS A 335 -30.42 20.23 -1.00
C HIS A 335 -31.13 19.01 -1.59
N ALA A 336 -30.63 18.45 -2.68
CA ALA A 336 -31.26 17.31 -3.34
C ALA A 336 -31.37 16.10 -2.40
N ILE A 337 -30.33 15.82 -1.61
CA ILE A 337 -30.32 14.74 -0.61
C ILE A 337 -31.37 15.00 0.48
N LYS A 338 -31.49 16.22 1.00
CA LYS A 338 -32.54 16.60 1.97
C LYS A 338 -33.95 16.39 1.43
N PHE A 339 -34.14 16.54 0.12
CA PHE A 339 -35.42 16.33 -0.55
C PHE A 339 -35.63 14.87 -0.99
N GLY A 340 -34.65 13.99 -0.75
CA GLY A 340 -34.76 12.54 -0.89
C GLY A 340 -34.02 11.94 -2.08
N MET A 341 -33.01 12.63 -2.63
CA MET A 341 -32.09 12.04 -3.62
C MET A 341 -31.25 10.94 -2.97
N ASP A 342 -31.28 9.73 -3.52
CA ASP A 342 -30.66 8.54 -2.91
C ASP A 342 -29.23 8.29 -3.44
N MET A 343 -28.98 8.60 -4.72
CA MET A 343 -27.71 8.33 -5.41
C MET A 343 -27.50 9.30 -6.56
N ALA A 344 -26.30 9.38 -7.15
CA ALA A 344 -26.08 10.09 -8.41
C ALA A 344 -24.82 9.62 -9.13
N ILE A 345 -24.77 9.89 -10.44
CA ILE A 345 -23.55 9.74 -11.25
C ILE A 345 -22.69 10.98 -11.04
N VAL A 346 -21.53 10.79 -10.41
CA VAL A 346 -20.66 11.85 -9.88
C VAL A 346 -19.18 11.52 -10.08
N ASN A 347 -18.34 12.55 -10.03
CA ASN A 347 -16.91 12.37 -9.82
C ASN A 347 -16.62 12.20 -8.32
N ALA A 348 -16.68 10.95 -7.84
CA ALA A 348 -16.66 10.62 -6.41
C ALA A 348 -15.52 11.26 -5.59
N GLY A 349 -14.34 11.47 -6.19
CA GLY A 349 -13.18 12.07 -5.50
C GLY A 349 -13.16 13.61 -5.44
N ASN A 350 -14.17 14.29 -5.98
CA ASN A 350 -14.19 15.75 -6.18
C ASN A 350 -15.50 16.39 -5.67
N LEU A 351 -16.09 15.85 -4.60
CA LEU A 351 -17.28 16.44 -3.98
C LEU A 351 -16.87 17.16 -2.68
N PRO A 352 -16.89 18.51 -2.64
CA PRO A 352 -16.56 19.25 -1.44
C PRO A 352 -17.66 19.09 -0.38
N VAL A 353 -17.26 19.11 0.89
CA VAL A 353 -18.20 19.20 2.01
C VAL A 353 -18.85 20.58 1.96
N TYR A 354 -20.18 20.63 2.06
CA TYR A 354 -20.97 21.87 1.93
C TYR A 354 -20.45 23.01 2.83
N ASP A 355 -20.11 22.70 4.09
CA ASP A 355 -19.65 23.69 5.07
C ASP A 355 -18.23 24.21 4.81
N ASP A 356 -17.43 23.49 4.01
CA ASP A 356 -16.06 23.87 3.64
C ASP A 356 -16.02 24.75 2.38
N ILE A 357 -17.15 24.92 1.69
CA ILE A 357 -17.25 25.81 0.52
C ILE A 357 -17.13 27.26 1.00
N HIS A 358 -16.24 28.04 0.38
CA HIS A 358 -16.04 29.46 0.69
C HIS A 358 -17.37 30.21 0.68
N LYS A 359 -17.68 30.95 1.75
CA LYS A 359 -19.01 31.54 1.99
C LYS A 359 -19.55 32.36 0.82
N ASP A 360 -18.70 33.15 0.16
CA ASP A 360 -19.12 33.95 -0.99
C ASP A 360 -19.48 33.07 -2.21
N LEU A 361 -18.70 32.02 -2.47
CA LEU A 361 -18.98 31.08 -3.57
C LEU A 361 -20.21 30.23 -3.27
N LEU A 362 -20.34 29.79 -2.01
CA LEU A 362 -21.51 29.08 -1.50
C LEU A 362 -22.79 29.87 -1.76
N GLN A 363 -22.82 31.16 -1.38
CA GLN A 363 -23.97 32.03 -1.59
C GLN A 363 -24.29 32.22 -3.08
N LEU A 364 -23.28 32.42 -3.93
CA LEU A 364 -23.48 32.55 -5.38
C LEU A 364 -24.05 31.27 -6.01
N CYS A 365 -23.59 30.09 -5.57
CA CYS A 365 -24.12 28.82 -6.01
C CYS A 365 -25.55 28.58 -5.50
N GLU A 366 -25.86 28.94 -4.25
CA GLU A 366 -27.21 28.92 -3.67
C GLU A 366 -28.19 29.78 -4.47
N ASP A 367 -27.80 31.00 -4.81
CA ASP A 367 -28.64 31.93 -5.55
C ASP A 367 -28.89 31.46 -6.98
N LEU A 368 -27.89 30.85 -7.61
CA LEU A 368 -28.01 30.25 -8.94
C LEU A 368 -28.91 29.00 -8.94
N ILE A 369 -28.71 28.08 -8.00
CA ILE A 369 -29.45 26.81 -7.92
C ILE A 369 -30.92 27.05 -7.59
N TRP A 370 -31.22 27.99 -6.69
CA TRP A 370 -32.58 28.32 -6.29
C TRP A 370 -33.23 29.42 -7.14
N ASN A 371 -32.51 29.95 -8.14
CA ASN A 371 -32.94 31.08 -8.95
C ASN A 371 -33.45 32.27 -8.09
N LYS A 372 -32.76 32.57 -6.99
CA LYS A 372 -33.12 33.67 -6.06
C LYS A 372 -32.69 35.04 -6.58
N ASP A 373 -31.67 35.05 -7.42
CA ASP A 373 -31.10 36.25 -8.00
C ASP A 373 -31.12 36.17 -9.54
N PRO A 374 -31.84 37.08 -10.23
CA PRO A 374 -31.91 37.08 -11.69
C PRO A 374 -30.56 37.32 -12.37
N GLU A 375 -29.57 37.89 -11.65
CA GLU A 375 -28.20 38.10 -12.15
C GLU A 375 -27.21 37.02 -11.67
N ALA A 376 -27.68 35.92 -11.06
CA ALA A 376 -26.81 34.89 -10.46
C ALA A 376 -25.75 34.36 -11.45
N THR A 377 -26.13 34.15 -12.71
CA THR A 377 -25.22 33.68 -13.76
C THR A 377 -24.07 34.66 -14.00
N GLU A 378 -24.37 35.96 -14.13
CA GLU A 378 -23.35 36.98 -14.35
C GLU A 378 -22.46 37.18 -13.13
N LYS A 379 -23.03 37.16 -11.93
CA LYS A 379 -22.26 37.32 -10.68
C LYS A 379 -21.29 36.16 -10.47
N LEU A 380 -21.71 34.92 -10.72
CA LEU A 380 -20.83 33.76 -10.65
C LEU A 380 -19.72 33.80 -11.70
N LEU A 381 -20.00 34.27 -12.92
CA LEU A 381 -18.97 34.49 -13.95
C LEU A 381 -17.98 35.60 -13.58
N ARG A 382 -18.44 36.72 -12.98
CA ARG A 382 -17.56 37.79 -12.49
C ARG A 382 -16.66 37.31 -11.34
N TYR A 383 -17.19 36.47 -10.45
CA TYR A 383 -16.41 35.80 -9.42
C TYR A 383 -15.30 34.92 -10.03
N ALA A 384 -15.62 34.17 -11.08
CA ALA A 384 -14.62 33.37 -11.81
C ALA A 384 -13.50 34.22 -12.43
N GLN A 385 -13.83 35.40 -12.97
CA GLN A 385 -12.86 36.30 -13.61
C GLN A 385 -11.92 37.00 -12.62
N THR A 386 -12.39 37.29 -11.41
CA THR A 386 -11.60 37.97 -10.37
C THR A 386 -10.59 37.04 -9.71
N GLN A 387 -10.91 35.76 -9.55
CA GLN A 387 -9.96 34.73 -9.10
C GLN A 387 -8.99 34.26 -10.21
N GLY A 388 -9.30 34.54 -11.49
CA GLY A 388 -8.54 34.08 -12.67
C GLY A 388 -7.34 34.94 -13.12
N LYS A 389 -7.06 36.08 -12.47
CA LYS A 389 -5.91 36.97 -12.82
C LYS A 389 -5.05 37.29 -11.60
N GLY A 390 -4.07 36.42 -11.29
CA GLY A 390 -3.17 36.74 -10.18
C GLY A 390 -2.13 35.73 -9.78
N GLY A 391 -1.54 34.97 -10.72
CA GLY A 391 -0.23 34.35 -10.48
C GLY A 391 0.87 35.43 -10.43
N LYS A 392 0.87 36.27 -9.40
CA LYS A 392 1.99 37.16 -9.07
C LYS A 392 2.64 36.61 -7.80
N LYS A 393 3.95 36.29 -7.91
CA LYS A 393 4.85 36.14 -6.78
C LYS A 393 4.64 37.33 -5.84
N VAL A 394 4.01 37.08 -4.70
CA VAL A 394 4.05 37.98 -3.55
C VAL A 394 5.50 37.99 -3.08
N VAL A 395 6.13 39.15 -3.13
CA VAL A 395 7.35 39.43 -2.37
C VAL A 395 6.97 39.25 -0.91
N GLN A 396 7.57 38.27 -0.22
CA GLN A 396 7.33 37.99 1.19
C GLN A 396 7.63 39.23 2.04
N THR A 397 6.59 39.99 2.37
CA THR A 397 6.50 40.65 3.66
C THR A 397 6.04 39.58 4.65
N ASP A 398 6.80 39.39 5.74
CA ASP A 398 6.49 38.42 6.80
C ASP A 398 5.23 38.84 7.59
N GLU A 399 4.06 38.86 6.96
CA GLU A 399 2.77 39.27 7.57
C GLU A 399 2.45 38.49 8.86
N TRP A 400 2.91 37.24 8.97
CA TRP A 400 2.74 36.41 10.16
C TRP A 400 3.45 36.98 11.41
N ARG A 401 4.47 37.84 11.24
CA ARG A 401 5.21 38.44 12.38
C ARG A 401 4.38 39.45 13.18
N SER A 402 3.32 40.00 12.60
CA SER A 402 2.40 40.92 13.31
C SER A 402 1.35 40.22 14.17
N GLY A 403 1.27 38.88 14.11
CA GLY A 403 0.39 38.10 14.99
C GLY A 403 0.89 38.00 16.44
N PRO A 404 0.04 37.55 17.38
CA PRO A 404 0.42 37.25 18.75
C PRO A 404 1.46 36.11 18.83
N VAL A 405 2.23 36.06 19.92
CA VAL A 405 3.37 35.13 20.07
C VAL A 405 2.97 33.66 19.88
N GLU A 406 1.77 33.27 20.30
CA GLU A 406 1.24 31.92 20.15
C GLU A 406 1.02 31.55 18.68
N GLU A 407 0.39 32.44 17.90
CA GLU A 407 0.18 32.25 16.46
C GLU A 407 1.51 32.23 15.70
N ARG A 408 2.51 33.00 16.15
CA ARG A 408 3.85 32.99 15.56
C ARG A 408 4.58 31.68 15.84
N LEU A 409 4.53 31.17 17.08
CA LEU A 409 5.12 29.88 17.45
C LEU A 409 4.46 28.73 16.67
N GLU A 410 3.13 28.73 16.58
CA GLU A 410 2.36 27.76 15.80
C GLU A 410 2.73 27.82 14.31
N TYR A 411 2.72 29.01 13.71
CA TYR A 411 3.09 29.21 12.31
C TYR A 411 4.53 28.77 12.03
N ALA A 412 5.47 29.11 12.91
CA ALA A 412 6.87 28.72 12.79
C ALA A 412 7.05 27.20 12.85
N LEU A 413 6.32 26.52 13.72
CA LEU A 413 6.31 25.05 13.79
C LEU A 413 5.72 24.42 12.52
N VAL A 414 4.52 24.84 12.09
CA VAL A 414 3.83 24.29 10.91
C VAL A 414 4.63 24.54 9.62
N LYS A 415 5.31 25.67 9.51
CA LYS A 415 6.14 26.01 8.33
C LYS A 415 7.60 25.59 8.43
N GLY A 416 8.05 25.10 9.59
CA GLY A 416 9.45 24.70 9.82
C GLY A 416 10.43 25.89 9.78
N ILE A 417 10.06 27.04 10.34
CA ILE A 417 10.87 28.28 10.33
C ILE A 417 11.69 28.40 11.60
N GLU A 418 13.02 28.29 11.48
CA GLU A 418 13.93 28.41 12.64
C GLU A 418 14.31 29.84 13.03
N LYS A 419 14.20 30.79 12.09
CA LYS A 419 14.92 32.08 12.17
C LYS A 419 14.55 32.91 13.41
N HIS A 420 13.31 32.82 13.89
CA HIS A 420 12.77 33.63 15.00
C HIS A 420 12.34 32.79 16.21
N ILE A 421 12.53 31.47 16.18
CA ILE A 421 11.93 30.59 17.19
C ILE A 421 12.42 30.86 18.61
N ILE A 422 13.70 31.20 18.79
CA ILE A 422 14.27 31.51 20.10
C ILE A 422 13.69 32.83 20.64
N GLU A 423 13.58 33.85 19.79
CA GLU A 423 13.02 35.15 20.17
C GLU A 423 11.55 35.02 20.57
N ASP A 424 10.75 34.28 19.79
CA ASP A 424 9.33 34.06 20.07
C ASP A 424 9.12 33.18 21.31
N THR A 425 9.96 32.17 21.52
CA THR A 425 9.90 31.30 22.72
C THR A 425 10.27 32.10 23.97
N GLU A 426 11.25 32.99 23.90
CA GLU A 426 11.62 33.87 25.01
C GLU A 426 10.53 34.90 25.32
N GLU A 427 9.87 35.47 24.30
CA GLU A 427 8.73 36.36 24.49
C GLU A 427 7.57 35.66 25.21
N ALA A 428 7.24 34.42 24.82
CA ALA A 428 6.25 33.60 25.53
C ALA A 428 6.68 33.31 26.98
N ARG A 429 7.97 33.03 27.21
CA ARG A 429 8.53 32.76 28.54
C ARG A 429 8.50 33.97 29.48
N LEU A 430 8.63 35.18 28.94
CA LEU A 430 8.54 36.42 29.71
C LEU A 430 7.09 36.77 30.10
N ASN A 431 6.09 36.17 29.45
CA ASN A 431 4.68 36.35 29.77
C ASN A 431 4.23 35.42 30.92
N GLN A 432 4.71 35.73 32.14
CA GLN A 432 4.44 34.94 33.34
C GLN A 432 2.97 34.91 33.77
N ASP A 433 2.17 35.91 33.34
CA ASP A 433 0.73 35.94 33.61
C ASP A 433 -0.01 34.82 32.87
N LYS A 434 0.42 34.50 31.64
CA LYS A 434 -0.20 33.47 30.79
C LYS A 434 0.50 32.11 30.90
N TYR A 435 1.82 32.12 31.10
CA TYR A 435 2.65 30.92 31.24
C TYR A 435 3.46 30.98 32.54
N PRO A 436 2.86 30.60 33.69
CA PRO A 436 3.53 30.65 34.99
C PRO A 436 4.80 29.80 35.10
N ARG A 437 4.90 28.75 34.29
CA ARG A 437 6.04 27.82 34.23
C ARG A 437 6.52 27.68 32.79
N ALA A 438 7.83 27.52 32.60
CA ALA A 438 8.40 27.26 31.27
C ALA A 438 7.78 26.03 30.58
N LEU A 439 7.38 25.01 31.37
CA LEU A 439 6.69 23.81 30.89
C LEU A 439 5.37 24.13 30.15
N HIS A 440 4.61 25.12 30.60
CA HIS A 440 3.31 25.46 29.97
C HIS A 440 3.46 26.04 28.55
N ILE A 441 4.66 26.49 28.18
CA ILE A 441 4.94 26.95 26.81
C ILE A 441 5.09 25.73 25.88
N ILE A 442 5.66 24.64 26.41
CA ILE A 442 5.73 23.35 25.71
C ILE A 442 4.30 22.80 25.57
N GLU A 443 3.59 22.61 26.68
CA GLU A 443 2.23 22.04 26.70
C GLU A 443 1.17 22.91 26.01
N GLY A 444 1.42 24.21 25.88
CA GLY A 444 0.52 25.17 25.24
C GLY A 444 0.87 25.42 23.76
N PRO A 445 1.44 26.59 23.42
CA PRO A 445 1.61 27.01 22.03
C PRO A 445 2.46 26.06 21.18
N LEU A 446 3.52 25.46 21.76
CA LEU A 446 4.37 24.54 21.01
C LEU A 446 3.66 23.22 20.69
N MET A 447 3.01 22.60 21.67
CA MET A 447 2.22 21.38 21.44
C MET A 447 0.99 21.60 20.57
N ASN A 448 0.36 22.77 20.64
CA ASN A 448 -0.71 23.14 19.70
C ASN A 448 -0.20 23.16 18.25
N GLY A 449 0.97 23.76 18.02
CA GLY A 449 1.61 23.72 16.70
C GLY A 449 1.93 22.30 16.23
N MET A 450 2.45 21.45 17.13
CA MET A 450 2.73 20.05 16.81
C MET A 450 1.47 19.22 16.57
N LYS A 451 0.36 19.53 17.26
CA LYS A 451 -0.94 18.91 17.01
C LYS A 451 -1.45 19.23 15.60
N VAL A 452 -1.33 20.49 15.17
CA VAL A 452 -1.68 20.88 13.79
C VAL A 452 -0.79 20.17 12.77
N VAL A 453 0.52 20.04 13.04
CA VAL A 453 1.43 19.24 12.20
C VAL A 453 0.97 17.78 12.12
N GLY A 454 0.60 17.18 13.25
CA GLY A 454 0.06 15.82 13.33
C GLY A 454 -1.25 15.64 12.55
N ASP A 455 -2.20 16.57 12.72
CA ASP A 455 -3.49 16.57 12.01
C ASP A 455 -3.29 16.71 10.50
N LEU A 456 -2.40 17.60 10.06
CA LEU A 456 -2.07 17.78 8.64
C LEU A 456 -1.34 16.55 8.06
N PHE A 457 -0.45 15.92 8.83
CA PHE A 457 0.24 14.70 8.42
C PHE A 457 -0.74 13.51 8.32
N GLY A 458 -1.61 13.33 9.32
CA GLY A 458 -2.67 12.31 9.32
C GLY A 458 -3.69 12.50 8.19
N ALA A 459 -4.00 13.75 7.84
CA ALA A 459 -4.87 14.09 6.70
C ALA A 459 -4.18 14.04 5.33
N GLY A 460 -2.88 13.69 5.26
CA GLY A 460 -2.10 13.64 4.02
C GLY A 460 -1.84 15.01 3.37
N LYS A 461 -1.98 16.10 4.13
CA LYS A 461 -1.74 17.50 3.70
C LYS A 461 -0.33 17.99 4.01
N MET A 462 0.39 17.29 4.89
CA MET A 462 1.79 17.51 5.23
C MET A 462 2.54 16.20 5.12
N PHE A 463 3.81 16.26 4.72
CA PHE A 463 4.62 15.06 4.46
C PHE A 463 5.84 14.98 5.36
N LEU A 464 6.46 13.80 5.43
CA LEU A 464 7.56 13.53 6.34
C LEU A 464 8.71 14.56 6.26
N PRO A 465 9.17 15.06 5.09
CA PRO A 465 10.19 16.11 5.05
C PRO A 465 9.81 17.37 5.83
N GLN A 466 8.54 17.75 5.77
CA GLN A 466 8.03 18.94 6.46
C GLN A 466 7.89 18.66 7.97
N VAL A 467 7.40 17.47 8.35
CA VAL A 467 7.30 17.04 9.76
C VAL A 467 8.66 17.06 10.43
N ILE A 468 9.71 16.60 9.75
CA ILE A 468 11.09 16.61 10.28
C ILE A 468 11.60 18.07 10.42
N LYS A 469 11.25 18.96 9.48
CA LYS A 469 11.56 20.40 9.61
C LYS A 469 10.84 21.03 10.81
N SER A 470 9.57 20.69 11.06
CA SER A 470 8.82 21.12 12.24
C SER A 470 9.44 20.61 13.55
N ALA A 471 9.86 19.33 13.58
CA ALA A 471 10.55 18.71 14.72
C ALA A 471 11.79 19.51 15.14
N ARG A 472 12.56 19.98 14.16
CA ARG A 472 13.76 20.77 14.38
C ARG A 472 13.45 22.11 15.07
N VAL A 473 12.39 22.79 14.63
CA VAL A 473 11.92 24.04 15.25
C VAL A 473 11.49 23.78 16.70
N MET A 474 10.75 22.69 16.95
CA MET A 474 10.33 22.26 18.28
C MET A 474 11.54 21.99 19.20
N LYS A 475 12.51 21.20 18.74
CA LYS A 475 13.73 20.85 19.50
C LYS A 475 14.53 22.09 19.89
N LYS A 476 14.62 23.09 18.99
CA LYS A 476 15.30 24.36 19.25
C LYS A 476 14.58 25.22 20.28
N ALA A 477 13.24 25.27 20.24
CA ALA A 477 12.43 25.95 21.24
C ALA A 477 12.54 25.29 22.63
N VAL A 478 12.37 23.96 22.71
CA VAL A 478 12.51 23.20 23.96
C VAL A 478 13.94 23.29 24.51
N GLY A 479 14.96 23.21 23.64
CA GLY A 479 16.36 23.40 24.00
C GLY A 479 16.64 24.74 24.70
N HIS A 480 15.94 25.81 24.29
CA HIS A 480 16.00 27.11 24.95
C HIS A 480 15.32 27.11 26.32
N LEU A 481 14.24 26.34 26.51
CA LEU A 481 13.46 26.28 27.75
C LEU A 481 14.09 25.39 28.84
N ILE A 482 14.84 24.35 28.48
CA ILE A 482 15.45 23.38 29.42
C ILE A 482 16.21 24.06 30.59
N PRO A 483 17.13 25.01 30.37
CA PRO A 483 17.85 25.65 31.47
C PRO A 483 16.94 26.39 32.46
N PHE A 484 15.80 26.91 31.99
CA PHE A 484 14.82 27.59 32.83
C PHE A 484 13.97 26.61 33.63
N MET A 485 13.56 25.50 33.01
CA MET A 485 12.84 24.42 33.70
C MET A 485 13.69 23.80 34.81
N GLU A 486 14.98 23.56 34.56
CA GLU A 486 15.91 23.07 35.60
C GLU A 486 16.06 24.07 36.77
N LYS A 487 16.03 25.37 36.47
CA LYS A 487 16.11 26.42 37.49
C LYS A 487 14.82 26.50 38.31
N GLU A 488 13.66 26.50 37.66
CA GLU A 488 12.33 26.46 38.31
C GLU A 488 12.21 25.22 39.22
N ARG A 489 12.67 24.05 38.74
CA ARG A 489 12.67 22.82 39.53
C ARG A 489 13.54 22.94 40.78
N LYS A 490 14.75 23.51 40.67
CA LYS A 490 15.63 23.76 41.83
C LYS A 490 15.02 24.76 42.80
N GLU A 491 14.35 25.81 42.32
CA GLU A 491 13.69 26.81 43.16
C GLU A 491 12.46 26.26 43.89
N ALA A 492 11.62 25.47 43.20
CA ALA A 492 10.49 24.76 43.80
C ALA A 492 10.95 23.75 44.86
N GLN A 493 12.04 23.03 44.60
CA GLN A 493 12.65 22.07 45.53
C GLN A 493 13.18 22.74 46.81
N VAL A 494 13.56 24.02 46.75
CA VAL A 494 13.96 24.83 47.91
C VAL A 494 12.74 25.38 48.69
N LEU A 495 11.60 25.57 48.03
CA LEU A 495 10.40 26.20 48.61
C LEU A 495 9.37 25.22 49.20
N SER A 496 9.12 24.07 48.58
CA SER A 496 8.01 23.17 48.99
C SER A 496 8.45 21.89 49.71
N GLY A 497 9.72 21.47 49.58
CA GLY A 497 10.21 20.19 50.11
C GLY A 497 9.59 18.94 49.46
N THR A 498 8.66 19.09 48.51
CA THR A 498 8.04 18.01 47.74
C THR A 498 8.59 17.98 46.31
N VAL A 499 8.96 16.79 45.86
CA VAL A 499 9.38 16.53 44.48
C VAL A 499 8.18 15.97 43.74
N GLU A 500 7.38 16.84 43.11
CA GLU A 500 6.49 16.37 42.04
C GLU A 500 7.36 16.20 40.79
N GLU A 501 7.70 14.94 40.47
CA GLU A 501 8.24 14.56 39.18
C GLU A 501 7.10 14.53 38.16
N GLU A 502 6.64 15.70 37.71
CA GLU A 502 5.90 15.77 36.46
C GLU A 502 6.93 15.58 35.33
N ASP A 503 6.93 14.38 34.75
CA ASP A 503 7.69 14.11 33.53
C ASP A 503 7.05 14.91 32.39
N PRO A 504 7.79 15.82 31.72
CA PRO A 504 7.23 16.67 30.66
C PRO A 504 6.83 15.89 29.39
N TYR A 505 7.13 14.59 29.33
CA TYR A 505 6.88 13.73 28.17
C TYR A 505 5.69 12.79 28.39
N GLN A 506 4.99 12.45 27.30
CA GLN A 506 3.87 11.50 27.32
C GLN A 506 4.28 10.04 27.57
N GLY A 507 5.58 9.74 27.43
CA GLY A 507 6.16 8.43 27.66
C GLY A 507 7.61 8.38 27.18
N THR A 508 8.39 7.46 27.74
CA THR A 508 9.79 7.21 27.39
C THR A 508 9.94 5.97 26.53
N ILE A 509 10.58 6.10 25.38
CA ILE A 509 10.75 5.02 24.39
C ILE A 509 12.24 4.78 24.17
N VAL A 510 12.69 3.55 24.35
CA VAL A 510 14.05 3.12 23.98
C VAL A 510 14.02 2.51 22.59
N LEU A 511 14.76 3.08 21.64
CA LEU A 511 14.89 2.59 20.28
C LEU A 511 16.30 2.05 20.04
N ALA A 512 16.41 0.90 19.37
CA ALA A 512 17.69 0.32 19.00
C ALA A 512 17.63 -0.44 17.68
N THR A 513 18.66 -0.28 16.85
CA THR A 513 18.92 -1.26 15.79
C THR A 513 19.67 -2.44 16.41
N VAL A 514 19.13 -3.64 16.21
CA VAL A 514 19.55 -4.86 16.93
C VAL A 514 21.01 -5.24 16.63
N LYS A 515 21.56 -6.14 17.45
CA LYS A 515 22.95 -6.59 17.35
C LYS A 515 23.29 -7.04 15.92
N GLY A 516 24.46 -6.62 15.44
CA GLY A 516 24.99 -6.97 14.13
C GLY A 516 24.43 -6.13 12.97
N ASP A 517 23.27 -5.50 13.12
CA ASP A 517 22.69 -4.65 12.07
C ASP A 517 23.16 -3.19 12.20
N VAL A 518 23.35 -2.54 11.05
CA VAL A 518 23.99 -1.21 10.93
C VAL A 518 23.07 -0.15 10.33
N HIS A 519 21.90 -0.54 9.82
CA HIS A 519 21.02 0.41 9.14
C HIS A 519 20.03 1.02 10.13
N ASP A 520 19.92 2.36 10.09
CA ASP A 520 19.12 3.11 11.06
C ASP A 520 18.24 4.20 10.46
N ILE A 521 18.20 4.40 9.14
CA ILE A 521 17.43 5.47 8.51
C ILE A 521 15.96 5.43 8.96
N GLY A 522 15.32 4.25 8.89
CA GLY A 522 13.94 4.07 9.34
C GLY A 522 13.77 4.29 10.84
N LYS A 523 14.70 3.83 11.68
CA LYS A 523 14.70 4.05 13.13
C LYS A 523 14.77 5.54 13.47
N ASN A 524 15.66 6.29 12.81
CA ASN A 524 15.83 7.71 13.05
C ASN A 524 14.57 8.48 12.66
N ILE A 525 13.92 8.10 11.56
CA ILE A 525 12.62 8.67 11.16
C ILE A 525 11.56 8.41 12.25
N VAL A 526 11.45 7.17 12.75
CA VAL A 526 10.53 6.82 13.85
C VAL A 526 10.84 7.65 15.10
N GLY A 527 12.11 7.77 15.48
CA GLY A 527 12.53 8.55 16.63
C GLY A 527 12.17 10.03 16.52
N VAL A 528 12.37 10.64 15.35
CA VAL A 528 11.97 12.03 15.11
C VAL A 528 10.45 12.19 15.17
N VAL A 529 9.68 11.30 14.54
CA VAL A 529 8.21 11.35 14.54
C VAL A 529 7.62 11.14 15.94
N LEU A 530 8.18 10.25 16.75
CA LEU A 530 7.78 10.08 18.15
C LEU A 530 8.17 11.32 18.98
N GLY A 531 9.36 11.88 18.77
CA GLY A 531 9.76 13.14 19.40
C GLY A 531 8.83 14.31 19.05
N CYS A 532 8.30 14.36 17.83
CA CYS A 532 7.28 15.34 17.42
C CYS A 532 5.97 15.24 18.22
N ASN A 533 5.67 14.07 18.78
CA ASN A 533 4.45 13.80 19.53
C ASN A 533 4.71 13.77 21.05
N ASN A 534 5.73 14.49 21.51
CA ASN A 534 6.09 14.65 22.92
C ASN A 534 6.49 13.35 23.64
N PHE A 535 7.02 12.36 22.92
CA PHE A 535 7.68 11.21 23.51
C PHE A 535 9.16 11.50 23.77
N ARG A 536 9.69 11.00 24.90
CA ARG A 536 11.13 11.00 25.17
C ARG A 536 11.78 9.80 24.47
N VAL A 537 12.46 10.04 23.37
CA VAL A 537 13.12 8.97 22.60
C VAL A 537 14.59 8.83 23.01
N ILE A 538 14.98 7.62 23.37
CA ILE A 538 16.35 7.23 23.72
C ILE A 538 16.86 6.27 22.64
N ASP A 539 17.61 6.82 21.70
CA ASP A 539 18.20 6.06 20.61
C ASP A 539 19.57 5.48 21.03
N LEU A 540 19.68 4.16 21.08
CA LEU A 540 20.92 3.46 21.46
C LEU A 540 21.89 3.27 20.28
N GLY A 541 21.47 3.67 19.07
CA GLY A 541 22.21 3.53 17.84
C GLY A 541 22.08 2.14 17.21
N VAL A 542 23.15 1.73 16.54
CA VAL A 542 23.22 0.50 15.76
C VAL A 542 24.10 -0.57 16.40
N MET A 543 23.94 -1.81 15.95
CA MET A 543 24.62 -2.99 16.49
C MET A 543 24.46 -3.12 18.00
N THR A 544 23.29 -2.77 18.54
CA THR A 544 23.09 -2.67 19.99
C THR A 544 22.83 -4.05 20.60
N PRO A 545 23.67 -4.53 21.53
CA PRO A 545 23.46 -5.81 22.21
C PRO A 545 22.20 -5.82 23.10
N CYS A 546 21.57 -6.98 23.27
CA CYS A 546 20.35 -7.16 24.07
C CYS A 546 20.50 -6.64 25.51
N ASP A 547 21.61 -6.96 26.19
CA ASP A 547 21.89 -6.51 27.56
C ASP A 547 21.92 -4.98 27.68
N LYS A 548 22.50 -4.29 26.69
CA LYS A 548 22.51 -2.82 26.63
C LYS A 548 21.10 -2.26 26.41
N ILE A 549 20.29 -2.89 25.56
CA ILE A 549 18.88 -2.49 25.31
C ILE A 549 18.07 -2.58 26.60
N LEU A 550 18.09 -3.76 27.24
CA LEU A 550 17.29 -4.01 28.45
C LEU A 550 17.78 -3.14 29.61
N LYS A 551 19.10 -2.98 29.78
CA LYS A 551 19.66 -2.09 30.79
C LYS A 551 19.23 -0.64 30.57
N ALA A 552 19.31 -0.13 29.35
CA ALA A 552 18.90 1.24 29.06
C ALA A 552 17.39 1.45 29.28
N ALA A 553 16.56 0.45 28.95
CA ALA A 553 15.13 0.48 29.23
C ALA A 553 14.84 0.59 30.73
N LEU A 554 15.55 -0.18 31.57
CA LEU A 554 15.40 -0.11 33.01
C LEU A 554 15.97 1.18 33.61
N ASP A 555 17.19 1.57 33.22
CA ASP A 555 17.88 2.76 33.74
C ASP A 555 17.11 4.05 33.43
N ASN A 556 16.40 4.09 32.29
CA ASN A 556 15.62 5.25 31.88
C ASN A 556 14.12 5.10 32.15
N LYS A 557 13.67 4.05 32.85
CA LYS A 557 12.26 3.76 33.12
C LYS A 557 11.41 3.84 31.84
N ALA A 558 11.85 3.16 30.78
CA ALA A 558 11.16 3.18 29.50
C ALA A 558 9.78 2.54 29.60
N ASP A 559 8.81 3.17 28.96
CA ASP A 559 7.44 2.67 28.84
C ASP A 559 7.26 1.77 27.61
N ILE A 560 8.12 1.91 26.60
CA ILE A 560 8.13 1.06 25.39
C ILE A 560 9.57 0.80 24.93
N ILE A 561 9.84 -0.42 24.43
CA ILE A 561 11.09 -0.77 23.71
C ILE A 561 10.77 -0.97 22.23
N GLY A 562 11.52 -0.34 21.33
CA GLY A 562 11.41 -0.54 19.89
C GLY A 562 12.70 -1.10 19.26
N LEU A 563 12.55 -2.15 18.47
CA LEU A 563 13.66 -2.82 17.77
C LEU A 563 13.57 -2.61 16.26
N SER A 564 14.72 -2.30 15.65
CA SER A 564 14.86 -2.14 14.20
C SER A 564 15.82 -3.16 13.58
N GLY A 565 15.48 -3.66 12.39
CA GLY A 565 16.34 -4.57 11.60
C GLY A 565 16.09 -4.49 10.08
N LEU A 566 17.16 -4.54 9.29
CA LEU A 566 17.15 -4.53 7.82
C LEU A 566 17.42 -5.90 7.22
N ILE A 567 18.28 -6.72 7.82
CA ILE A 567 18.70 -8.01 7.25
C ILE A 567 18.02 -9.18 7.97
N THR A 568 18.01 -10.36 7.33
CA THR A 568 17.30 -11.53 7.88
C THR A 568 17.85 -12.04 9.21
N PRO A 569 19.17 -12.01 9.50
CA PRO A 569 19.70 -12.39 10.82
C PRO A 569 19.20 -11.49 11.96
N SER A 570 18.77 -10.27 11.66
CA SER A 570 18.24 -9.34 12.65
C SER A 570 16.92 -9.84 13.28
N LEU A 571 16.19 -10.70 12.56
CA LEU A 571 14.95 -11.32 13.06
C LEU A 571 15.22 -12.25 14.25
N ASP A 572 16.32 -13.01 14.21
CA ASP A 572 16.72 -13.90 15.32
C ASP A 572 17.11 -13.10 16.56
N GLU A 573 17.79 -11.96 16.38
CA GLU A 573 18.14 -11.07 17.49
C GLU A 573 16.88 -10.48 18.14
N MET A 574 15.84 -10.14 17.36
CA MET A 574 14.56 -9.70 17.91
C MET A 574 13.85 -10.80 18.71
N ILE A 575 13.89 -12.05 18.23
CA ILE A 575 13.39 -13.21 18.96
C ILE A 575 14.17 -13.40 20.27
N PHE A 576 15.50 -13.23 20.23
CA PHE A 576 16.35 -13.34 21.40
C PHE A 576 16.04 -12.26 22.45
N VAL A 577 15.85 -11.00 22.04
CA VAL A 577 15.44 -9.91 22.93
C VAL A 577 14.08 -10.23 23.59
N ALA A 578 13.09 -10.69 22.83
CA ALA A 578 11.78 -11.07 23.37
C ALA A 578 11.89 -12.19 24.43
N LYS A 579 12.70 -13.22 24.17
CA LYS A 579 12.98 -14.31 25.12
C LYS A 579 13.66 -13.80 26.40
N GLU A 580 14.62 -12.89 26.27
CA GLU A 580 15.33 -12.32 27.44
C GLU A 580 14.43 -11.38 28.25
N MET A 581 13.54 -10.62 27.60
CA MET A 581 12.52 -9.83 28.28
C MET A 581 11.57 -10.72 29.10
N GLU A 582 11.12 -11.84 28.54
CA GLU A 582 10.31 -12.83 29.26
C GLU A 582 11.10 -13.45 30.42
N ARG A 583 12.34 -13.88 30.19
CA ARG A 583 13.22 -14.49 31.21
C ARG A 583 13.45 -13.57 32.41
N LEU A 584 13.55 -12.26 32.15
CA LEU A 584 13.74 -11.23 33.18
C LEU A 584 12.42 -10.68 33.73
N ALA A 585 11.27 -11.22 33.30
CA ALA A 585 9.93 -10.80 33.69
C ALA A 585 9.68 -9.30 33.48
N ILE A 586 10.31 -8.72 32.46
CA ILE A 586 10.02 -7.35 32.00
C ILE A 586 8.59 -7.35 31.43
N LYS A 587 7.81 -6.29 31.64
CA LYS A 587 6.42 -6.15 31.15
C LYS A 587 6.19 -4.95 30.24
N ILE A 588 7.29 -4.34 29.81
CA ILE A 588 7.32 -3.20 28.89
C ILE A 588 6.91 -3.70 27.49
N PRO A 589 5.93 -3.07 26.81
CA PRO A 589 5.59 -3.36 25.41
C PRO A 589 6.79 -3.34 24.47
N LEU A 590 6.77 -4.22 23.46
CA LEU A 590 7.83 -4.40 22.47
C LEU A 590 7.32 -4.07 21.06
N LEU A 591 7.88 -3.04 20.44
CA LEU A 591 7.63 -2.66 19.06
C LEU A 591 8.67 -3.32 18.15
N ILE A 592 8.21 -3.94 17.06
CA ILE A 592 9.04 -4.58 16.04
C ILE A 592 8.88 -3.84 14.71
N GLY A 593 9.99 -3.39 14.11
CA GLY A 593 9.97 -2.73 12.81
C GLY A 593 11.27 -2.89 12.02
N GLY A 594 11.25 -2.47 10.75
CA GLY A 594 12.38 -2.56 9.83
C GLY A 594 12.06 -3.32 8.54
N ALA A 595 12.98 -3.36 7.58
CA ALA A 595 12.66 -3.86 6.23
C ALA A 595 12.40 -5.36 6.16
N THR A 596 13.05 -6.15 7.03
CA THR A 596 12.86 -7.61 7.09
C THR A 596 11.74 -8.04 8.03
N THR A 597 11.21 -7.13 8.85
CA THR A 597 10.10 -7.46 9.75
C THR A 597 8.78 -7.52 8.99
N SER A 598 7.88 -8.36 9.47
CA SER A 598 6.52 -8.44 8.94
C SER A 598 5.55 -8.78 10.06
N ARG A 599 4.26 -8.49 9.81
CA ARG A 599 3.18 -8.87 10.73
C ARG A 599 3.17 -10.38 10.97
N THR A 600 3.28 -11.17 9.89
CA THR A 600 3.34 -12.63 9.96
C THR A 600 4.55 -13.15 10.75
N HIS A 601 5.76 -12.66 10.46
CA HIS A 601 6.94 -13.10 11.22
C HIS A 601 6.82 -12.77 12.71
N THR A 602 6.34 -11.55 13.03
CA THR A 602 6.16 -11.12 14.41
C THR A 602 5.14 -11.99 15.13
N ALA A 603 3.97 -12.23 14.51
CA ALA A 603 2.93 -13.09 15.06
C ALA A 603 3.39 -14.53 15.27
N VAL A 604 4.15 -15.11 14.33
CA VAL A 604 4.52 -16.53 14.35
C VAL A 604 5.76 -16.81 15.21
N LYS A 605 6.78 -15.95 15.18
CA LYS A 605 8.10 -16.28 15.76
C LYS A 605 8.52 -15.40 16.95
N ILE A 606 8.05 -14.14 17.04
CA ILE A 606 8.46 -13.20 18.10
C ILE A 606 7.42 -13.14 19.23
N ALA A 607 6.16 -12.79 18.92
CA ALA A 607 5.10 -12.61 19.90
C ALA A 607 4.90 -13.81 20.85
N PRO A 608 4.97 -15.08 20.39
CA PRO A 608 4.84 -16.24 21.29
C PRO A 608 5.98 -16.40 22.31
N ARG A 609 7.03 -15.58 22.23
CA ARG A 609 8.20 -15.64 23.13
C ARG A 609 8.12 -14.63 24.27
N TYR A 610 7.11 -13.77 24.30
CA TYR A 610 6.96 -12.72 25.30
C TYR A 610 5.48 -12.54 25.68
N SER A 611 5.22 -12.43 26.97
CA SER A 611 3.86 -12.40 27.54
C SER A 611 3.22 -11.02 27.58
N ALA A 612 3.98 -9.94 27.37
CA ALA A 612 3.45 -8.58 27.25
C ALA A 612 3.28 -8.20 25.77
N PRO A 613 2.63 -7.05 25.45
CA PRO A 613 2.33 -6.67 24.08
C PRO A 613 3.56 -6.67 23.17
N VAL A 614 3.49 -7.39 22.05
CA VAL A 614 4.46 -7.36 20.95
C VAL A 614 3.73 -6.89 19.70
N VAL A 615 4.11 -5.74 19.15
CA VAL A 615 3.39 -5.12 18.03
C VAL A 615 4.34 -4.83 16.87
N HIS A 616 4.02 -5.38 15.70
CA HIS A 616 4.67 -5.00 14.45
C HIS A 616 4.15 -3.66 13.95
N VAL A 617 5.05 -2.69 13.75
CA VAL A 617 4.71 -1.37 13.22
C VAL A 617 5.31 -1.20 11.83
N LEU A 618 4.44 -0.96 10.85
CA LEU A 618 4.81 -0.91 9.43
C LEU A 618 5.67 0.32 9.09
N ASP A 619 5.33 1.48 9.63
CA ASP A 619 5.98 2.75 9.31
C ASP A 619 5.88 3.74 10.47
N ALA A 620 6.65 4.84 10.37
CA ALA A 620 6.72 5.85 11.42
C ALA A 620 5.39 6.56 11.71
N SER A 621 4.50 6.70 10.72
CA SER A 621 3.21 7.37 10.94
C SER A 621 2.32 6.59 11.90
N LYS A 622 2.34 5.25 11.79
CA LYS A 622 1.58 4.37 12.67
C LYS A 622 2.21 4.23 14.06
N SER A 623 3.51 4.48 14.20
CA SER A 623 4.22 4.34 15.48
C SER A 623 3.62 5.22 16.58
N VAL A 624 3.15 6.43 16.24
CA VAL A 624 2.54 7.37 17.19
C VAL A 624 1.23 6.80 17.75
N VAL A 625 0.33 6.36 16.87
CA VAL A 625 -0.99 5.83 17.25
C VAL A 625 -0.82 4.60 18.13
N VAL A 626 0.08 3.69 17.76
CA VAL A 626 0.37 2.47 18.53
C VAL A 626 0.95 2.82 19.90
N CYS A 627 1.91 3.74 19.99
CA CYS A 627 2.48 4.16 21.28
C CYS A 627 1.41 4.80 22.18
N SER A 628 0.58 5.69 21.64
CA SER A 628 -0.51 6.33 22.40
C SER A 628 -1.54 5.31 22.90
N GLN A 629 -1.94 4.33 22.09
CA GLN A 629 -2.86 3.27 22.51
C GLN A 629 -2.26 2.37 23.60
N LEU A 630 -0.97 2.05 23.51
CA LEU A 630 -0.28 1.21 24.50
C LEU A 630 -0.04 1.91 25.85
N LEU A 631 -0.11 3.25 25.89
CA LEU A 631 0.11 4.06 27.09
C LEU A 631 -1.19 4.59 27.70
N ASP A 632 -2.31 4.52 26.99
CA ASP A 632 -3.62 4.91 27.51
C ASP A 632 -4.20 3.81 28.42
N GLU A 633 -4.44 4.13 29.70
CA GLU A 633 -4.94 3.18 30.69
C GLU A 633 -6.31 2.57 30.34
N ASN A 634 -7.14 3.25 29.53
CA ASN A 634 -8.46 2.75 29.16
C ASN A 634 -8.45 1.90 27.89
N LEU A 635 -7.48 2.13 26.99
CA LEU A 635 -7.42 1.48 25.67
C LEU A 635 -6.38 0.37 25.60
N LYS A 636 -5.37 0.37 26.46
CA LYS A 636 -4.23 -0.56 26.41
C LYS A 636 -4.67 -2.02 26.44
N ASP A 637 -5.55 -2.39 27.37
CA ASP A 637 -5.97 -3.78 27.54
C ASP A 637 -6.83 -4.25 26.36
N GLU A 638 -7.78 -3.44 25.90
CA GLU A 638 -8.60 -3.71 24.71
C GLU A 638 -7.73 -3.85 23.45
N TYR A 639 -6.77 -2.94 23.26
CA TYR A 639 -5.86 -2.97 22.12
C TYR A 639 -4.92 -4.19 22.16
N PHE A 640 -4.47 -4.60 23.34
CA PHE A 640 -3.66 -5.80 23.49
C PHE A 640 -4.45 -7.08 23.17
N GLU A 641 -5.70 -7.17 23.61
CA GLU A 641 -6.60 -8.27 23.25
C GLU A 641 -6.81 -8.34 21.73
N GLU A 642 -7.13 -7.21 21.07
CA GLU A 642 -7.32 -7.13 19.61
C GLU A 642 -6.09 -7.64 18.84
N ILE A 643 -4.89 -7.17 19.19
CA ILE A 643 -3.65 -7.61 18.53
C ILE A 643 -3.37 -9.10 18.80
N THR A 644 -3.71 -9.59 19.99
CA THR A 644 -3.50 -11.00 20.34
C THR A 644 -4.39 -11.92 19.53
N GLU A 645 -5.67 -11.58 19.37
CA GLU A 645 -6.62 -12.31 18.52
C GLU A 645 -6.17 -12.31 17.06
N GLU A 646 -5.79 -11.13 16.54
CA GLU A 646 -5.31 -11.00 15.17
C GLU A 646 -4.05 -11.86 14.91
N TYR A 647 -3.09 -11.85 15.84
CA TYR A 647 -1.86 -12.62 15.67
C TYR A 647 -2.10 -14.12 15.79
N GLU A 648 -3.14 -14.54 16.50
CA GLU A 648 -3.56 -15.93 16.54
C GLU A 648 -4.18 -16.38 15.22
N GLU A 649 -5.03 -15.56 14.60
CA GLU A 649 -5.57 -15.82 13.26
C GLU A 649 -4.44 -15.95 12.22
N ILE A 650 -3.52 -14.98 12.19
CA ILE A 650 -2.37 -15.01 11.27
C ILE A 650 -1.49 -16.25 11.49
N ARG A 651 -1.31 -16.69 12.74
CA ARG A 651 -0.57 -17.93 13.04
C ARG A 651 -1.28 -19.15 12.48
N GLN A 652 -2.59 -19.26 12.70
CA GLN A 652 -3.39 -20.39 12.22
C GLN A 652 -3.33 -20.47 10.69
N ASP A 653 -3.60 -19.36 9.99
CA ASP A 653 -3.49 -19.27 8.53
C ASP A 653 -2.10 -19.67 8.01
N HIS A 654 -1.04 -19.20 8.68
CA HIS A 654 0.33 -19.56 8.31
C HIS A 654 0.57 -21.06 8.40
N TYR A 655 0.21 -21.69 9.52
CA TYR A 655 0.39 -23.13 9.73
C TYR A 655 -0.50 -23.99 8.83
N GLU A 656 -1.69 -23.51 8.47
CA GLU A 656 -2.54 -24.15 7.47
C GLU A 656 -1.90 -24.09 6.07
N SER A 657 -1.37 -22.93 5.67
CA SER A 657 -0.72 -22.75 4.37
C SER A 657 0.53 -23.63 4.17
N LEU A 658 1.24 -23.96 5.25
CA LEU A 658 2.39 -24.87 5.22
C LEU A 658 1.96 -26.32 4.95
N LYS A 659 0.76 -26.72 5.39
CA LYS A 659 0.22 -28.08 5.18
C LYS A 659 -0.28 -28.30 3.76
N GLU A 660 -0.68 -27.24 3.05
CA GLU A 660 -1.20 -27.32 1.68
C GLU A 660 -0.09 -27.38 0.60
N ARG A 661 1.14 -26.91 0.89
CA ARG A 661 2.22 -26.86 -0.09
C ARG A 661 2.99 -28.18 -0.16
N ARG A 662 2.98 -28.80 -1.32
CA ARG A 662 3.82 -29.97 -1.63
C ARG A 662 5.21 -29.52 -2.06
N TYR A 663 6.23 -30.25 -1.63
CA TYR A 663 7.63 -30.02 -1.98
C TYR A 663 8.20 -31.25 -2.68
N LEU A 664 8.99 -31.02 -3.72
CA LEU A 664 9.79 -32.07 -4.34
C LEU A 664 11.01 -32.39 -3.47
N THR A 665 11.40 -33.66 -3.45
CA THR A 665 12.72 -34.04 -2.92
C THR A 665 13.81 -33.31 -3.70
N LEU A 666 14.95 -33.00 -3.07
CA LEU A 666 16.07 -32.32 -3.70
C LEU A 666 16.54 -33.07 -4.96
N SER A 667 16.54 -34.41 -4.94
CA SER A 667 16.88 -35.22 -6.12
C SER A 667 15.90 -35.01 -7.28
N GLN A 668 14.60 -34.92 -7.02
CA GLN A 668 13.60 -34.64 -8.05
C GLN A 668 13.75 -33.21 -8.59
N ALA A 669 13.93 -32.21 -7.72
CA ALA A 669 14.16 -30.83 -8.14
C ALA A 669 15.41 -30.70 -9.03
N ARG A 670 16.51 -31.39 -8.68
CA ARG A 670 17.74 -31.46 -9.49
C ARG A 670 17.52 -32.10 -10.87
N LYS A 671 16.63 -33.10 -11.00
CA LYS A 671 16.29 -33.72 -12.30
C LYS A 671 15.50 -32.78 -13.22
N HIS A 672 14.75 -31.85 -12.63
CA HIS A 672 13.99 -30.82 -13.35
C HIS A 672 14.68 -29.45 -13.29
N SER A 673 16.02 -29.44 -13.24
CA SER A 673 16.82 -28.21 -13.28
C SER A 673 16.69 -27.47 -14.60
N PHE A 674 17.09 -26.20 -14.62
CA PHE A 674 17.16 -25.48 -15.87
C PHE A 674 18.33 -25.99 -16.73
N HIS A 675 18.00 -26.53 -17.89
CA HIS A 675 18.99 -27.08 -18.81
C HIS A 675 19.30 -26.09 -19.93
N ILE A 676 20.58 -25.72 -20.05
CA ILE A 676 21.10 -24.94 -21.16
C ILE A 676 21.81 -25.91 -22.10
N ASP A 677 21.45 -25.88 -23.39
CA ASP A 677 22.22 -26.57 -24.43
C ASP A 677 23.49 -25.77 -24.73
N TRP A 678 24.51 -26.00 -23.91
CA TRP A 678 25.79 -25.29 -23.96
C TRP A 678 26.53 -25.42 -25.30
N LEU A 679 26.22 -26.45 -26.10
CA LEU A 679 26.83 -26.63 -27.42
C LEU A 679 26.11 -25.83 -28.52
N ALA A 680 24.83 -25.50 -28.32
CA ALA A 680 24.03 -24.69 -29.24
C ALA A 680 24.10 -23.18 -28.94
N GLU A 681 24.44 -22.79 -27.71
CA GLU A 681 24.61 -21.40 -27.31
C GLU A 681 26.01 -20.86 -27.66
N PRO A 682 26.18 -19.53 -27.81
CA PRO A 682 27.50 -18.92 -27.92
C PRO A 682 28.37 -19.30 -26.71
N PRO A 683 29.66 -19.63 -26.92
CA PRO A 683 30.54 -19.98 -25.81
C PRO A 683 30.66 -18.79 -24.83
N PRO A 684 30.77 -19.04 -23.51
CA PRO A 684 30.95 -17.97 -22.55
C PRO A 684 32.15 -17.09 -22.88
N VAL A 685 31.97 -15.77 -22.78
CA VAL A 685 33.01 -14.80 -23.11
C VAL A 685 34.02 -14.72 -21.97
N GLU A 686 35.31 -14.77 -22.31
CA GLU A 686 36.39 -14.55 -21.35
C GLU A 686 36.51 -13.06 -20.99
N PRO A 687 36.51 -12.71 -19.69
CA PRO A 687 36.72 -11.33 -19.25
C PRO A 687 38.05 -10.74 -19.74
N SER A 688 38.13 -9.41 -19.87
CA SER A 688 39.35 -8.72 -20.33
C SER A 688 40.55 -8.88 -19.38
N PHE A 689 40.29 -9.26 -18.12
CA PHE A 689 41.30 -9.65 -17.15
C PHE A 689 40.72 -10.67 -16.16
N LEU A 690 41.59 -11.47 -15.56
CA LEU A 690 41.24 -12.38 -14.46
C LEU A 690 41.98 -11.95 -13.19
N GLY A 691 41.36 -12.15 -12.02
CA GLY A 691 41.80 -11.58 -10.74
C GLY A 691 41.02 -10.32 -10.38
N THR A 692 41.56 -9.47 -9.50
CA THR A 692 40.87 -8.28 -8.96
C THR A 692 41.39 -6.98 -9.55
N ARG A 693 40.51 -5.98 -9.61
CA ARG A 693 40.81 -4.59 -9.90
C ARG A 693 40.16 -3.72 -8.85
N VAL A 694 40.96 -2.91 -8.17
CA VAL A 694 40.53 -2.05 -7.06
C VAL A 694 40.34 -0.63 -7.55
N PHE A 695 39.25 -0.01 -7.10
CA PHE A 695 38.94 1.40 -7.28
C PHE A 695 39.09 2.10 -5.93
N GLU A 696 40.28 2.65 -5.70
CA GLU A 696 40.60 3.45 -4.51
C GLU A 696 39.78 4.74 -4.43
N ASP A 697 39.38 5.27 -5.58
CA ASP A 697 38.53 6.44 -5.71
C ASP A 697 37.65 6.28 -6.96
N TYR A 698 36.47 6.89 -6.95
CA TYR A 698 35.54 6.85 -8.07
C TYR A 698 34.87 8.21 -8.26
N ASP A 699 34.59 8.56 -9.51
CA ASP A 699 33.98 9.85 -9.83
C ASP A 699 32.52 9.89 -9.39
N LEU A 700 32.27 10.47 -8.20
CA LEU A 700 30.93 10.66 -7.67
C LEU A 700 30.03 11.48 -8.61
N GLN A 701 30.60 12.40 -9.40
CA GLN A 701 29.80 13.22 -10.33
C GLN A 701 29.24 12.37 -11.48
N ALA A 702 30.00 11.38 -11.94
CA ALA A 702 29.53 10.40 -12.91
C ALA A 702 28.38 9.54 -12.33
N LEU A 703 28.49 9.15 -11.05
CA LEU A 703 27.47 8.33 -10.37
C LEU A 703 26.12 9.05 -10.23
N VAL A 704 26.10 10.38 -10.12
CA VAL A 704 24.83 11.15 -10.00
C VAL A 704 23.86 10.83 -11.15
N GLY A 705 24.37 10.58 -12.36
CA GLY A 705 23.55 10.22 -13.52
C GLY A 705 22.87 8.85 -13.40
N TYR A 706 23.39 7.95 -12.57
CA TYR A 706 22.93 6.58 -12.38
C TYR A 706 21.99 6.41 -11.17
N ILE A 707 21.78 7.46 -10.38
CA ILE A 707 20.92 7.38 -9.19
C ILE A 707 19.49 7.00 -9.57
N ASP A 708 18.99 5.92 -8.96
CA ASP A 708 17.56 5.68 -8.85
C ASP A 708 16.99 6.49 -7.68
N TRP A 709 16.28 7.56 -8.02
CA TRP A 709 15.64 8.47 -7.08
C TRP A 709 14.34 7.91 -6.49
N LYS A 710 13.76 6.82 -7.03
CA LYS A 710 12.52 6.28 -6.47
C LYS A 710 12.70 5.85 -5.00
N PRO A 711 13.69 5.01 -4.62
CA PRO A 711 13.85 4.63 -3.22
C PRO A 711 14.26 5.81 -2.33
N PHE A 712 14.88 6.86 -2.89
CA PHE A 712 15.12 8.11 -2.14
C PHE A 712 13.79 8.75 -1.70
N PHE A 713 12.80 8.89 -2.58
CA PHE A 713 11.48 9.40 -2.19
C PHE A 713 10.73 8.44 -1.25
N ASP A 714 10.91 7.13 -1.42
CA ASP A 714 10.30 6.12 -0.54
C ASP A 714 10.83 6.25 0.92
N VAL A 715 12.13 6.50 1.10
CA VAL A 715 12.73 6.80 2.42
C VAL A 715 12.03 7.99 3.09
N TRP A 716 11.75 9.03 2.32
CA TRP A 716 11.05 10.23 2.79
C TRP A 716 9.52 10.08 2.81
N GLN A 717 8.99 8.86 2.62
CA GLN A 717 7.55 8.58 2.56
C GLN A 717 6.76 9.51 1.61
N LEU A 718 7.43 10.08 0.60
CA LEU A 718 6.78 10.86 -0.45
C LEU A 718 6.26 9.89 -1.50
N ARG A 719 5.11 9.29 -1.19
CA ARG A 719 4.36 8.49 -2.14
C ARG A 719 3.35 9.43 -2.79
N GLY A 720 3.47 9.65 -4.10
CA GLY A 720 2.43 10.38 -4.83
C GLY A 720 1.08 9.68 -4.69
N LYS A 721 -0.01 10.39 -5.03
CA LYS A 721 -1.38 9.83 -5.07
C LYS A 721 -1.46 8.55 -5.93
N TYR A 722 -0.48 8.35 -6.81
CA TYR A 722 -0.17 7.13 -7.51
C TYR A 722 1.19 6.58 -7.03
N PRO A 723 1.27 5.55 -6.17
CA PRO A 723 2.53 5.02 -5.66
C PRO A 723 3.43 4.40 -6.76
N ASN A 724 2.87 4.15 -7.95
CA ASN A 724 3.59 3.67 -9.14
C ASN A 724 4.20 4.79 -10.02
N ARG A 725 3.94 6.08 -9.72
CA ARG A 725 4.62 7.19 -10.40
C ARG A 725 6.00 7.39 -9.78
N GLY A 726 6.96 6.59 -10.25
CA GLY A 726 8.37 6.79 -9.95
C GLY A 726 8.88 8.14 -10.47
N PHE A 727 10.05 8.54 -9.98
CA PHE A 727 10.78 9.69 -10.51
C PHE A 727 10.97 9.59 -12.04
N PRO A 728 10.88 10.71 -12.80
CA PRO A 728 10.62 12.09 -12.37
C PRO A 728 9.13 12.45 -12.28
N LYS A 729 8.20 11.54 -12.60
CA LYS A 729 6.75 11.81 -12.68
C LYS A 729 6.13 12.23 -11.34
N ILE A 730 6.82 11.96 -10.22
CA ILE A 730 6.43 12.40 -8.89
C ILE A 730 6.38 13.94 -8.78
N PHE A 731 7.19 14.68 -9.55
CA PHE A 731 7.18 16.14 -9.55
C PHE A 731 5.89 16.76 -10.09
N ASP A 732 5.19 16.02 -10.94
CA ASP A 732 3.92 16.44 -11.54
C ASP A 732 2.71 15.93 -10.75
N ASP A 733 2.94 15.32 -9.58
CA ASP A 733 1.87 14.88 -8.70
C ASP A 733 1.21 16.09 -8.00
N LYS A 734 -0.12 16.19 -8.09
CA LYS A 734 -0.86 17.34 -7.55
C LYS A 734 -0.83 17.43 -6.01
N SER A 735 -0.55 16.33 -5.32
CA SER A 735 -0.52 16.26 -3.86
C SER A 735 0.89 16.45 -3.30
N VAL A 736 1.88 15.73 -3.83
CA VAL A 736 3.26 15.72 -3.31
C VAL A 736 4.27 16.44 -4.20
N GLY A 737 3.92 16.82 -5.43
CA GLY A 737 4.90 17.19 -6.45
C GLY A 737 5.75 18.41 -6.12
N GLU A 738 5.15 19.42 -5.48
CA GLU A 738 5.90 20.60 -5.03
C GLU A 738 6.93 20.23 -3.95
N GLU A 739 6.54 19.43 -2.96
CA GLU A 739 7.43 18.99 -1.87
C GLU A 739 8.47 17.99 -2.37
N ALA A 740 8.11 17.09 -3.30
CA ALA A 740 9.06 16.20 -3.96
C ALA A 740 10.13 17.00 -4.72
N LYS A 741 9.73 18.08 -5.41
CA LYS A 741 10.67 18.96 -6.12
C LYS A 741 11.58 19.71 -5.14
N ARG A 742 11.04 20.25 -4.04
CA ARG A 742 11.84 20.91 -2.99
C ARG A 742 12.85 19.95 -2.35
N LEU A 743 12.40 18.75 -1.98
CA LEU A 743 13.27 17.72 -1.40
C LEU A 743 14.38 17.31 -2.39
N TYR A 744 14.04 17.16 -3.67
CA TYR A 744 15.02 16.86 -4.71
C TYR A 744 16.03 18.00 -4.89
N ASP A 745 15.58 19.25 -4.91
CA ASP A 745 16.46 20.41 -5.02
C ASP A 745 17.41 20.49 -3.80
N ASP A 746 16.92 20.23 -2.59
CA ASP A 746 17.74 20.13 -1.36
C ASP A 746 18.79 19.01 -1.49
N ALA A 747 18.39 17.83 -1.98
CA ALA A 747 19.27 16.69 -2.21
C ALA A 747 20.36 17.01 -3.24
N GLN A 748 19.99 17.67 -4.35
CA GLN A 748 20.92 18.12 -5.39
C GLN A 748 21.89 19.19 -4.88
N ASN A 749 21.43 20.11 -4.04
CA ASN A 749 22.28 21.10 -3.40
C ASN A 749 23.30 20.45 -2.48
N MET A 750 22.86 19.50 -1.64
CA MET A 750 23.74 18.77 -0.74
C MET A 750 24.74 17.91 -1.52
N LEU A 751 24.32 17.17 -2.55
CA LEU A 751 25.22 16.41 -3.42
C LEU A 751 26.31 17.31 -4.03
N ARG A 752 25.95 18.47 -4.58
CA ARG A 752 26.91 19.43 -5.14
C ARG A 752 27.93 19.90 -4.10
N ALA A 753 27.48 20.20 -2.88
CA ALA A 753 28.37 20.61 -1.80
C ALA A 753 29.31 19.47 -1.35
N LEU A 754 28.75 18.27 -1.12
CA LEU A 754 29.51 17.10 -0.65
C LEU A 754 30.57 16.65 -1.66
N ILE A 755 30.23 16.65 -2.96
CA ILE A 755 31.16 16.30 -4.04
C ILE A 755 32.20 17.42 -4.25
N GLY A 756 31.76 18.69 -4.29
CA GLY A 756 32.67 19.83 -4.49
C GLY A 756 33.69 20.00 -3.37
N GLU A 757 33.30 19.71 -2.13
CA GLU A 757 34.16 19.75 -0.95
C GLU A 757 34.90 18.42 -0.69
N LYS A 758 34.66 17.39 -1.50
CA LYS A 758 35.23 16.03 -1.35
C LYS A 758 35.01 15.43 0.04
N LYS A 759 33.82 15.65 0.61
CA LYS A 759 33.41 15.13 1.93
C LYS A 759 33.00 13.66 1.90
N LEU A 760 32.63 13.16 0.72
CA LEU A 760 32.33 11.74 0.46
C LEU A 760 33.36 11.14 -0.49
N ARG A 761 33.58 9.83 -0.39
CA ARG A 761 34.47 9.08 -1.29
C ARG A 761 33.86 7.73 -1.64
N ALA A 762 33.82 7.38 -2.92
CA ALA A 762 33.41 6.05 -3.36
C ALA A 762 34.63 5.14 -3.51
N ARG A 763 34.54 3.90 -3.01
CA ARG A 763 35.55 2.85 -3.22
C ARG A 763 34.88 1.56 -3.63
N GLY A 764 35.60 0.73 -4.35
CA GLY A 764 35.10 -0.60 -4.68
C GLY A 764 36.15 -1.53 -5.27
N VAL A 765 35.75 -2.76 -5.49
CA VAL A 765 36.56 -3.80 -6.11
C VAL A 765 35.68 -4.62 -7.04
N VAL A 766 36.24 -5.04 -8.16
CA VAL A 766 35.64 -6.00 -9.08
C VAL A 766 36.66 -7.10 -9.36
N GLY A 767 36.21 -8.33 -9.53
CA GLY A 767 37.08 -9.41 -9.95
C GLY A 767 36.38 -10.49 -10.76
N PHE A 768 37.18 -11.25 -11.51
CA PHE A 768 36.70 -12.35 -12.35
C PHE A 768 37.60 -13.57 -12.23
N TRP A 769 36.99 -14.76 -12.17
CA TRP A 769 37.70 -16.02 -12.11
C TRP A 769 37.09 -17.04 -13.08
N PRO A 770 37.91 -17.97 -13.61
CA PRO A 770 37.38 -19.17 -14.25
C PRO A 770 36.45 -19.90 -13.27
N ALA A 771 35.26 -20.27 -13.73
CA ALA A 771 34.23 -20.90 -12.93
C ALA A 771 33.57 -22.06 -13.69
N GLN A 772 33.10 -23.06 -12.94
CA GLN A 772 32.35 -24.19 -13.48
C GLN A 772 31.30 -24.62 -12.47
N SER A 773 30.15 -25.08 -12.94
CA SER A 773 29.13 -25.66 -12.07
C SER A 773 29.36 -27.15 -11.83
N GLU A 774 29.08 -27.59 -10.60
CA GLU A 774 28.91 -28.99 -10.23
C GLU A 774 27.63 -29.12 -9.41
N GLN A 775 26.62 -29.77 -10.00
CA GLN A 775 25.25 -29.80 -9.46
C GLN A 775 24.70 -28.40 -9.16
N ASP A 776 24.59 -28.03 -7.88
CA ASP A 776 23.99 -26.79 -7.42
C ASP A 776 25.04 -25.71 -7.08
N ASP A 777 26.34 -26.02 -7.20
CA ASP A 777 27.43 -25.12 -6.77
C ASP A 777 28.29 -24.63 -7.92
N ILE A 778 29.00 -23.53 -7.67
CA ILE A 778 29.90 -22.90 -8.62
C ILE A 778 31.31 -22.91 -8.03
N HIS A 779 32.20 -23.68 -8.64
CA HIS A 779 33.60 -23.77 -8.28
C HIS A 779 34.43 -22.76 -9.05
N LEU A 780 35.30 -22.02 -8.36
CA LEU A 780 36.23 -21.05 -8.94
C LEU A 780 37.65 -21.60 -8.91
N TYR A 781 38.43 -21.30 -9.95
CA TYR A 781 39.75 -21.88 -10.16
C TYR A 781 40.85 -20.81 -10.26
N PRO A 782 42.12 -21.16 -9.99
CA PRO A 782 43.24 -20.26 -10.22
C PRO A 782 43.34 -19.78 -11.67
N VAL A 783 43.79 -18.54 -11.88
CA VAL A 783 44.03 -17.99 -13.21
C VAL A 783 45.04 -18.85 -13.98
N GLY A 784 44.73 -19.18 -15.23
CA GLY A 784 45.59 -20.00 -16.10
C GLY A 784 45.59 -21.50 -15.80
N SER A 785 44.77 -21.97 -14.84
CA SER A 785 44.64 -23.40 -14.54
C SER A 785 43.60 -24.10 -15.42
N GLU A 786 43.72 -25.42 -15.57
CA GLU A 786 42.67 -26.24 -16.17
C GLU A 786 41.69 -26.72 -15.09
N PRO A 787 40.39 -26.34 -15.15
CA PRO A 787 39.42 -26.67 -14.11
C PRO A 787 39.32 -28.16 -13.77
N ARG A 788 39.43 -29.05 -14.76
CA ARG A 788 39.31 -30.51 -14.56
C ARG A 788 40.52 -31.15 -13.87
N ALA A 789 41.64 -30.45 -13.81
CA ALA A 789 42.91 -30.96 -13.28
C ALA A 789 43.34 -30.23 -12.01
N THR A 790 42.55 -29.27 -11.52
CA THR A 790 42.94 -28.35 -10.45
C THR A 790 41.85 -28.29 -9.39
N GLN A 791 42.25 -28.22 -8.11
CA GLN A 791 41.30 -28.02 -7.00
C GLN A 791 40.72 -26.60 -7.04
N PRO A 792 39.43 -26.41 -6.73
CA PRO A 792 38.84 -25.08 -6.61
C PRO A 792 39.50 -24.23 -5.52
N ILE A 793 39.67 -22.93 -5.76
CA ILE A 793 40.17 -21.95 -4.76
C ILE A 793 39.04 -21.35 -3.91
N ALA A 794 37.82 -21.38 -4.43
CA ALA A 794 36.61 -20.94 -3.75
C ALA A 794 35.41 -21.68 -4.34
N THR A 795 34.32 -21.76 -3.57
CA THR A 795 33.04 -22.32 -4.02
C THR A 795 31.94 -21.38 -3.57
N PHE A 796 31.06 -21.02 -4.50
CA PHE A 796 29.80 -20.34 -4.21
C PHE A 796 28.68 -21.39 -4.23
N TYR A 797 27.97 -21.52 -3.12
CA TYR A 797 27.05 -22.62 -2.89
C TYR A 797 25.62 -22.24 -3.23
N GLY A 798 24.99 -22.90 -4.20
CA GLY A 798 23.63 -22.59 -4.63
C GLY A 798 22.54 -23.32 -3.85
N LEU A 799 21.38 -22.66 -3.78
CA LEU A 799 20.11 -23.22 -3.31
C LEU A 799 19.14 -23.32 -4.49
N ARG A 800 18.36 -24.39 -4.52
CA ARG A 800 17.45 -24.76 -5.60
C ARG A 800 16.00 -24.70 -5.13
N GLN A 801 15.10 -24.21 -5.99
CA GLN A 801 13.66 -24.24 -5.74
C GLN A 801 13.17 -25.67 -5.45
N GLN A 802 12.31 -25.86 -4.44
CA GLN A 802 11.71 -27.18 -4.11
C GLN A 802 10.18 -27.19 -4.05
N ALA A 803 9.51 -26.03 -4.01
CA ALA A 803 8.04 -25.97 -3.98
C ALA A 803 7.46 -26.53 -5.28
N GLU A 804 6.62 -27.56 -5.19
CA GLU A 804 6.01 -28.22 -6.34
C GLU A 804 5.19 -27.20 -7.15
N LYS A 805 5.44 -27.14 -8.46
CA LYS A 805 4.67 -26.32 -9.39
C LYS A 805 3.44 -27.09 -9.86
N ASP A 806 2.48 -26.39 -10.45
CA ASP A 806 1.31 -27.03 -11.05
C ASP A 806 1.75 -28.16 -11.98
N SER A 807 1.10 -29.33 -11.88
CA SER A 807 1.36 -30.51 -12.71
C SER A 807 1.34 -30.24 -14.22
N ALA A 808 0.65 -29.18 -14.67
CA ALA A 808 0.64 -28.73 -16.07
C ALA A 808 1.82 -27.79 -16.43
N SER A 809 2.54 -27.26 -15.45
CA SER A 809 3.71 -26.38 -15.66
C SER A 809 4.93 -27.20 -16.08
N THR A 810 5.62 -26.72 -17.10
CA THR A 810 6.91 -27.26 -17.56
C THR A 810 8.09 -26.43 -17.06
N ASP A 811 7.85 -25.51 -16.12
CA ASP A 811 8.87 -24.57 -15.66
C ASP A 811 9.96 -25.26 -14.81
N PRO A 812 11.24 -24.96 -15.05
CA PRO A 812 12.36 -25.60 -14.35
C PRO A 812 12.51 -25.14 -12.89
N TYR A 813 13.09 -25.97 -12.04
CA TYR A 813 13.42 -25.64 -10.65
C TYR A 813 14.79 -24.98 -10.60
N LEU A 814 14.81 -23.65 -10.49
CA LEU A 814 16.00 -22.85 -10.72
C LEU A 814 17.01 -22.92 -9.56
N CYS A 815 18.30 -22.93 -9.91
CA CYS A 815 19.45 -22.65 -9.05
C CYS A 815 20.40 -21.69 -9.78
N LEU A 816 21.14 -20.83 -9.08
CA LEU A 816 22.10 -19.91 -9.72
C LEU A 816 23.21 -20.64 -10.48
N ALA A 817 23.62 -21.82 -10.01
CA ALA A 817 24.62 -22.65 -10.69
C ALA A 817 24.18 -23.12 -12.09
N ASP A 818 22.87 -23.17 -12.37
CA ASP A 818 22.34 -23.56 -13.69
C ASP A 818 22.78 -22.59 -14.81
N PHE A 819 23.22 -21.37 -14.45
CA PHE A 819 23.67 -20.34 -15.38
C PHE A 819 25.18 -20.35 -15.66
N ILE A 820 25.92 -21.30 -15.09
CA ILE A 820 27.36 -21.50 -15.31
C ILE A 820 27.60 -22.86 -15.96
N ALA A 821 28.51 -22.92 -16.94
CA ALA A 821 28.81 -24.14 -17.68
C ALA A 821 29.23 -25.27 -16.71
N PRO A 822 28.68 -26.49 -16.86
CA PRO A 822 29.09 -27.62 -16.05
C PRO A 822 30.54 -28.03 -16.31
N LEU A 823 31.25 -28.47 -15.27
CA LEU A 823 32.66 -28.89 -15.35
C LEU A 823 32.94 -29.93 -16.47
N HIS A 824 31.97 -30.82 -16.71
CA HIS A 824 32.06 -31.89 -17.71
C HIS A 824 31.64 -31.45 -19.14
N SER A 825 31.09 -30.24 -19.32
CA SER A 825 30.66 -29.71 -20.63
C SER A 825 31.82 -29.53 -21.62
N GLY A 826 33.01 -29.20 -21.12
CA GLY A 826 34.20 -28.96 -21.95
C GLY A 826 34.39 -27.49 -22.33
N LEU A 827 33.46 -26.63 -21.94
CA LEU A 827 33.55 -25.19 -22.13
C LEU A 827 34.18 -24.51 -20.92
N ARG A 828 34.83 -23.37 -21.15
CA ARG A 828 35.26 -22.48 -20.06
C ARG A 828 34.17 -21.46 -19.81
N ASP A 829 33.86 -21.23 -18.55
CA ASP A 829 32.95 -20.19 -18.09
C ASP A 829 33.61 -19.41 -16.95
N TYR A 830 32.99 -18.32 -16.53
CA TYR A 830 33.55 -17.34 -15.62
C TYR A 830 32.48 -16.81 -14.68
N LEU A 831 32.90 -16.47 -13.46
CA LEU A 831 32.07 -15.77 -12.50
C LEU A 831 32.76 -14.49 -12.06
N GLY A 832 32.02 -13.39 -12.03
CA GLY A 832 32.49 -12.14 -11.48
C GLY A 832 31.96 -11.88 -10.08
N LEU A 833 32.58 -10.96 -9.36
CA LEU A 833 32.01 -10.38 -8.14
C LEU A 833 32.39 -8.91 -8.00
N PHE A 834 31.65 -8.18 -7.18
CA PHE A 834 31.98 -6.82 -6.79
C PHE A 834 31.62 -6.51 -5.33
N ALA A 835 32.26 -5.49 -4.79
CA ALA A 835 31.80 -4.75 -3.61
C ALA A 835 32.13 -3.27 -3.77
N VAL A 836 31.17 -2.40 -3.49
CA VAL A 836 31.26 -0.93 -3.62
C VAL A 836 30.67 -0.26 -2.39
N ALA A 837 31.18 0.90 -2.01
CA ALA A 837 30.67 1.67 -0.88
C ALA A 837 30.93 3.17 -1.01
N CYS A 838 30.09 3.96 -0.32
CA CYS A 838 30.28 5.39 -0.10
C CYS A 838 30.77 5.64 1.33
N PHE A 839 32.00 6.15 1.48
CA PHE A 839 32.62 6.49 2.76
C PHE A 839 32.41 7.97 3.10
N GLY A 840 32.38 8.28 4.41
CA GLY A 840 32.16 9.64 4.95
C GLY A 840 30.71 9.91 5.38
N VAL A 841 29.78 9.02 5.04
CA VAL A 841 28.35 9.18 5.31
C VAL A 841 28.04 9.17 6.82
N GLU A 842 28.59 8.20 7.55
CA GLU A 842 28.36 8.04 8.99
C GLU A 842 28.95 9.21 9.80
N GLU A 843 30.13 9.69 9.43
CA GLU A 843 30.79 10.82 10.08
C GLU A 843 30.00 12.13 9.88
N LEU A 844 29.49 12.36 8.67
CA LEU A 844 28.65 13.53 8.37
C LEU A 844 27.30 13.43 9.06
N SER A 845 26.67 12.25 9.07
CA SER A 845 25.41 12.01 9.78
C SER A 845 25.53 12.38 11.26
N ARG A 846 26.59 11.90 11.93
CA ARG A 846 26.87 12.22 13.33
C ARG A 846 27.09 13.71 13.55
N ALA A 847 27.85 14.37 12.68
CA ALA A 847 28.10 15.80 12.78
C ALA A 847 26.80 16.63 12.65
N TYR A 848 25.84 16.19 11.83
CA TYR A 848 24.52 16.82 11.74
C TYR A 848 23.65 16.54 12.96
N GLU A 849 23.68 15.31 13.51
CA GLU A 849 22.95 14.93 14.73
C GLU A 849 23.42 15.74 15.95
N GLU A 850 24.74 15.93 16.11
CA GLU A 850 25.33 16.77 17.17
C GLU A 850 24.89 18.24 17.09
N GLN A 851 24.54 18.71 15.89
CA GLN A 851 24.00 20.06 15.66
C GLN A 851 22.47 20.12 15.79
N GLY A 852 21.80 18.99 16.07
CA GLY A 852 20.35 18.90 16.09
C GLY A 852 19.70 18.97 14.70
N ASP A 853 20.47 18.75 13.63
CA ASP A 853 19.99 18.72 12.25
C ASP A 853 19.64 17.30 11.80
N ASP A 854 18.49 16.80 12.27
CA ASP A 854 17.99 15.46 11.94
C ASP A 854 17.65 15.32 10.43
N TYR A 855 17.21 16.39 9.77
CA TYR A 855 16.90 16.40 8.33
C TYR A 855 18.15 16.17 7.49
N SER A 856 19.25 16.86 7.79
CA SER A 856 20.50 16.74 7.04
C SER A 856 21.22 15.44 7.34
N SER A 857 21.11 14.91 8.57
CA SER A 857 21.54 13.55 8.92
C SER A 857 20.85 12.49 8.06
N ILE A 858 19.51 12.52 7.98
CA ILE A 858 18.75 11.57 7.16
C ILE A 858 19.06 11.78 5.67
N MET A 859 19.19 13.02 5.21
CA MET A 859 19.52 13.36 3.82
C MET A 859 20.87 12.79 3.40
N VAL A 860 21.93 12.98 4.19
CA VAL A 860 23.27 12.47 3.84
C VAL A 860 23.31 10.95 3.83
N LYS A 861 22.60 10.28 4.74
CA LYS A 861 22.46 8.82 4.74
C LYS A 861 21.72 8.32 3.50
N ALA A 862 20.57 8.91 3.18
CA ALA A 862 19.80 8.56 2.00
C ALA A 862 20.60 8.77 0.70
N LEU A 863 21.36 9.87 0.60
CA LEU A 863 22.24 10.17 -0.53
C LEU A 863 23.42 9.19 -0.62
N GLY A 864 24.02 8.82 0.52
CA GLY A 864 25.05 7.78 0.61
C GLY A 864 24.59 6.46 -0.01
N ASP A 865 23.39 6.00 0.36
CA ASP A 865 22.79 4.78 -0.19
C ASP A 865 22.52 4.91 -1.69
N ARG A 866 22.02 6.08 -2.13
CA ARG A 866 21.79 6.34 -3.57
C ARG A 866 23.08 6.30 -4.37
N LEU A 867 24.19 6.83 -3.83
CA LEU A 867 25.50 6.79 -4.48
C LEU A 867 26.08 5.37 -4.52
N ALA A 868 25.91 4.57 -3.47
CA ALA A 868 26.36 3.19 -3.44
C ALA A 868 25.62 2.32 -4.48
N GLU A 869 24.30 2.47 -4.58
CA GLU A 869 23.48 1.79 -5.61
C GLU A 869 23.80 2.27 -7.03
N ALA A 870 24.01 3.57 -7.20
CA ALA A 870 24.45 4.13 -8.48
C ALA A 870 25.81 3.57 -8.91
N PHE A 871 26.74 3.38 -7.96
CA PHE A 871 28.02 2.73 -8.23
C PHE A 871 27.83 1.27 -8.65
N ALA A 872 26.93 0.53 -7.99
CA ALA A 872 26.64 -0.85 -8.39
C ALA A 872 26.07 -0.94 -9.82
N GLU A 873 25.19 -0.02 -10.22
CA GLU A 873 24.61 0.01 -11.59
C GLU A 873 25.65 0.41 -12.64
N GLU A 874 26.39 1.50 -12.41
CA GLU A 874 27.42 1.98 -13.34
C GLU A 874 28.56 0.98 -13.49
N LEU A 875 29.06 0.42 -12.37
CA LEU A 875 30.11 -0.60 -12.41
C LEU A 875 29.62 -1.85 -13.14
N HIS A 876 28.35 -2.24 -12.94
CA HIS A 876 27.81 -3.38 -13.67
C HIS A 876 27.73 -3.09 -15.17
N GLU A 877 27.27 -1.91 -15.61
CA GLU A 877 27.32 -1.52 -17.02
C GLU A 877 28.76 -1.57 -17.57
N ARG A 878 29.71 -1.01 -16.83
CA ARG A 878 31.12 -1.04 -17.18
C ARG A 878 31.67 -2.47 -17.26
N VAL A 879 31.21 -3.38 -16.40
CA VAL A 879 31.54 -4.81 -16.48
C VAL A 879 31.02 -5.41 -17.79
N ARG A 880 29.76 -5.18 -18.14
CA ARG A 880 29.18 -5.75 -19.38
C ARG A 880 29.86 -5.23 -20.64
N ARG A 881 30.21 -3.95 -20.67
CA ARG A 881 30.72 -3.24 -21.85
C ARG A 881 32.24 -3.31 -21.99
N GLU A 882 32.97 -3.18 -20.89
CA GLU A 882 34.43 -2.97 -20.91
C GLU A 882 35.22 -4.08 -20.17
N LEU A 883 34.83 -4.41 -18.94
CA LEU A 883 35.70 -5.23 -18.07
C LEU A 883 35.53 -6.73 -18.34
N TRP A 884 34.29 -7.21 -18.45
CA TRP A 884 33.98 -8.54 -18.98
C TRP A 884 33.75 -8.47 -20.50
N ALA A 885 33.15 -7.38 -20.98
CA ALA A 885 33.00 -7.07 -22.40
C ALA A 885 32.21 -8.11 -23.23
N TYR A 886 31.30 -8.88 -22.59
CA TYR A 886 30.42 -9.79 -23.31
C TYR A 886 29.30 -9.06 -24.08
N CYS A 887 29.08 -7.77 -23.81
CA CYS A 887 28.15 -6.91 -24.53
C CYS A 887 28.78 -5.54 -24.85
N GLY A 888 29.91 -5.53 -25.56
CA GLY A 888 30.67 -4.30 -25.85
C GLY A 888 29.92 -3.23 -26.67
N SER A 889 28.88 -3.59 -27.41
CA SER A 889 28.03 -2.67 -28.19
C SER A 889 26.74 -2.25 -27.49
N GLU A 890 26.59 -2.53 -26.19
CA GLU A 890 25.43 -2.10 -25.41
C GLU A 890 25.34 -0.56 -25.36
N GLU A 891 24.17 -0.02 -25.72
CA GLU A 891 23.80 1.38 -25.53
C GLU A 891 22.41 1.42 -24.92
N LEU A 892 22.34 1.46 -23.58
CA LEU A 892 21.09 1.56 -22.83
C LEU A 892 21.03 2.90 -22.10
N ASP A 893 19.84 3.47 -22.03
CA ASP A 893 19.59 4.56 -21.11
C ASP A 893 19.41 4.04 -19.67
N VAL A 894 19.56 4.92 -18.69
CA VAL A 894 19.43 4.55 -17.26
C VAL A 894 18.03 4.01 -16.92
N ALA A 895 16.99 4.38 -17.68
CA ALA A 895 15.65 3.84 -17.46
C ALA A 895 15.55 2.37 -17.87
N ASP A 896 16.20 1.97 -18.95
CA ASP A 896 16.28 0.59 -19.40
C ASP A 896 17.27 -0.25 -18.57
N LEU A 897 18.32 0.36 -18.03
CA LEU A 897 19.16 -0.28 -17.00
C LEU A 897 18.32 -0.70 -15.78
N ARG A 898 17.48 0.20 -15.26
CA ARG A 898 16.56 -0.08 -14.14
C ARG A 898 15.52 -1.16 -14.44
N ARG A 899 15.17 -1.36 -15.72
CA ARG A 899 14.26 -2.41 -16.18
C ARG A 899 14.96 -3.74 -16.47
N LEU A 900 16.26 -3.84 -16.19
CA LEU A 900 17.07 -5.02 -16.43
C LEU A 900 17.03 -5.48 -17.90
N ARG A 901 17.04 -4.51 -18.84
CA ARG A 901 17.01 -4.81 -20.29
C ARG A 901 18.34 -5.34 -20.84
N TYR A 902 19.41 -5.27 -20.06
CA TYR A 902 20.71 -5.85 -20.39
C TYR A 902 20.73 -7.38 -20.19
N GLY A 903 21.68 -8.05 -20.84
CA GLY A 903 21.96 -9.46 -20.60
C GLY A 903 22.81 -9.67 -19.35
N GLY A 904 22.57 -10.75 -18.61
CA GLY A 904 23.27 -11.07 -17.37
C GLY A 904 22.61 -10.48 -16.11
N ILE A 905 23.05 -10.94 -14.94
CA ILE A 905 22.51 -10.54 -13.62
C ILE A 905 23.63 -10.31 -12.60
N ARG A 906 23.29 -9.62 -11.51
CA ARG A 906 24.21 -9.29 -10.41
C ARG A 906 23.70 -9.70 -9.00
N PRO A 907 23.25 -10.95 -8.77
CA PRO A 907 22.67 -11.38 -7.50
C PRO A 907 23.60 -11.19 -6.30
N ALA A 908 23.03 -10.69 -5.21
CA ALA A 908 23.73 -10.41 -3.96
C ALA A 908 23.30 -11.40 -2.86
N PRO A 909 24.24 -11.94 -2.05
CA PRO A 909 23.87 -12.81 -0.94
C PRO A 909 23.00 -12.11 0.12
N GLY A 910 21.86 -12.73 0.41
CA GLY A 910 20.76 -12.18 1.20
C GLY A 910 19.49 -11.87 0.39
N TYR A 911 19.60 -11.75 -0.93
CA TYR A 911 18.43 -11.58 -1.80
C TYR A 911 17.72 -12.92 -2.04
N PRO A 912 16.45 -12.94 -2.47
CA PRO A 912 15.70 -14.18 -2.66
C PRO A 912 16.33 -15.21 -3.61
N SER A 913 17.20 -14.79 -4.53
CA SER A 913 17.93 -15.69 -5.45
C SER A 913 19.11 -16.41 -4.80
N GLN A 914 19.66 -15.83 -3.73
CA GLN A 914 20.66 -16.44 -2.87
C GLN A 914 20.48 -15.94 -1.43
N PRO A 915 19.56 -16.53 -0.65
CA PRO A 915 19.19 -16.00 0.67
C PRO A 915 20.26 -16.22 1.75
N ASP A 916 21.25 -17.09 1.53
CA ASP A 916 22.34 -17.30 2.49
C ASP A 916 23.31 -16.11 2.52
N HIS A 917 23.27 -15.32 3.59
CA HIS A 917 24.20 -14.20 3.78
C HIS A 917 25.66 -14.62 3.94
N THR A 918 25.95 -15.85 4.39
CA THR A 918 27.32 -16.33 4.66
C THR A 918 28.17 -16.46 3.40
N GLU A 919 27.57 -16.49 2.22
CA GLU A 919 28.31 -16.43 0.94
C GLU A 919 29.11 -15.12 0.77
N LYS A 920 28.77 -14.04 1.50
CA LYS A 920 29.61 -12.84 1.57
C LYS A 920 31.00 -13.15 2.14
N LEU A 921 31.14 -14.11 3.06
CA LEU A 921 32.46 -14.51 3.59
C LEU A 921 33.37 -15.03 2.47
N THR A 922 32.81 -15.81 1.53
CA THR A 922 33.53 -16.28 0.34
C THR A 922 33.97 -15.12 -0.54
N MET A 923 33.09 -14.14 -0.79
CA MET A 923 33.42 -12.94 -1.56
C MET A 923 34.55 -12.14 -0.91
N TRP A 924 34.45 -11.88 0.39
CA TRP A 924 35.43 -11.10 1.16
C TRP A 924 36.80 -11.75 1.16
N LYS A 925 36.84 -13.07 1.35
CA LYS A 925 38.09 -13.84 1.35
C LYS A 925 38.72 -13.94 -0.04
N LEU A 926 37.91 -14.17 -1.08
CA LEU A 926 38.41 -14.39 -2.43
C LEU A 926 39.00 -13.13 -3.06
N ALA A 927 38.35 -11.97 -2.86
CA ALA A 927 38.76 -10.70 -3.45
C ALA A 927 39.48 -9.76 -2.48
N ASP A 928 39.78 -10.22 -1.27
CA ASP A 928 40.43 -9.45 -0.20
C ASP A 928 39.77 -8.08 0.04
N ILE A 929 38.43 -8.08 0.09
CA ILE A 929 37.60 -6.88 -0.02
C ILE A 929 37.92 -5.87 1.10
N GLU A 930 38.03 -6.35 2.34
CA GLU A 930 38.29 -5.49 3.50
C GLU A 930 39.66 -4.79 3.38
N GLN A 931 40.72 -5.51 3.02
CA GLN A 931 42.06 -4.93 2.90
C GLN A 931 42.17 -3.96 1.72
N CYS A 932 41.54 -4.30 0.58
CA CYS A 932 41.62 -3.48 -0.63
C CYS A 932 40.71 -2.24 -0.62
N THR A 933 39.58 -2.27 0.10
CA THR A 933 38.56 -1.20 0.01
C THR A 933 38.21 -0.57 1.35
N GLY A 934 38.50 -1.24 2.46
CA GLY A 934 38.04 -0.86 3.81
C GLY A 934 36.60 -1.24 4.12
N ILE A 935 35.87 -1.91 3.20
CA ILE A 935 34.49 -2.37 3.42
C ILE A 935 34.53 -3.65 4.27
N ARG A 936 33.92 -3.63 5.45
CA ARG A 936 33.95 -4.72 6.44
C ARG A 936 32.63 -5.48 6.48
N LEU A 937 32.65 -6.68 7.06
CA LEU A 937 31.46 -7.43 7.45
C LEU A 937 31.29 -7.42 8.98
N THR A 938 30.07 -7.21 9.47
CA THR A 938 29.73 -7.39 10.89
C THR A 938 29.55 -8.87 11.24
N GLU A 939 29.31 -9.19 12.51
CA GLU A 939 29.01 -10.56 12.97
C GLU A 939 27.76 -11.17 12.29
N SER A 940 26.77 -10.34 11.93
CA SER A 940 25.58 -10.76 11.17
C SER A 940 25.77 -10.59 9.65
N LEU A 941 26.98 -10.27 9.22
CA LEU A 941 27.39 -10.09 7.83
C LEU A 941 26.76 -8.87 7.15
N ALA A 942 26.28 -7.88 7.91
CA ALA A 942 26.00 -6.57 7.33
C ALA A 942 27.31 -5.91 6.86
N MET A 943 27.25 -5.10 5.80
CA MET A 943 28.42 -4.38 5.30
C MET A 943 28.61 -3.08 6.07
N ALA A 944 29.86 -2.71 6.33
CA ALA A 944 30.23 -1.43 6.94
C ALA A 944 31.28 -0.70 6.05
N PRO A 945 31.02 0.53 5.57
CA PRO A 945 29.88 1.39 5.93
C PRO A 945 28.53 0.87 5.42
N ALA A 946 27.44 1.34 6.01
CA ALA A 946 26.08 0.88 5.67
C ALA A 946 25.72 1.13 4.19
N SER A 947 26.13 2.28 3.65
CA SER A 947 25.98 2.63 2.22
C SER A 947 26.94 1.81 1.34
N ALA A 948 26.67 0.52 1.20
CA ALA A 948 27.48 -0.44 0.47
C ALA A 948 26.62 -1.46 -0.28
N VAL A 949 27.13 -1.95 -1.41
CA VAL A 949 26.51 -2.99 -2.24
C VAL A 949 27.57 -4.01 -2.64
N SER A 950 27.23 -5.29 -2.61
CA SER A 950 28.10 -6.36 -3.12
C SER A 950 27.27 -7.42 -3.81
N GLY A 951 27.85 -8.14 -4.77
CA GLY A 951 27.18 -9.25 -5.44
C GLY A 951 28.08 -10.02 -6.41
N LEU A 952 27.49 -11.02 -7.06
CA LEU A 952 28.13 -11.89 -8.05
C LEU A 952 27.63 -11.53 -9.44
N TYR A 953 28.49 -11.50 -10.45
CA TYR A 953 28.11 -11.27 -11.84
C TYR A 953 28.00 -12.58 -12.62
N PHE A 954 26.89 -12.74 -13.34
CA PHE A 954 26.63 -13.83 -14.28
C PHE A 954 26.39 -13.24 -15.66
N SER A 955 27.11 -13.72 -16.68
CA SER A 955 27.05 -13.20 -18.05
C SER A 955 26.05 -13.93 -18.96
N ASN A 956 25.60 -15.13 -18.56
CA ASN A 956 24.71 -15.94 -19.38
C ASN A 956 23.40 -15.19 -19.70
N LEU A 957 23.03 -15.12 -20.98
CA LEU A 957 21.86 -14.35 -21.46
C LEU A 957 20.51 -14.89 -20.95
N LYS A 958 20.48 -16.14 -20.50
CA LYS A 958 19.28 -16.77 -19.90
C LYS A 958 19.24 -16.65 -18.38
N SER A 959 20.26 -16.07 -17.77
CA SER A 959 20.27 -15.81 -16.34
C SER A 959 19.18 -14.80 -15.97
N LYS A 960 18.48 -15.06 -14.87
CA LYS A 960 17.40 -14.20 -14.37
C LYS A 960 17.34 -14.26 -12.85
N TYR A 961 16.86 -13.20 -12.23
CA TYR A 961 16.51 -13.24 -10.82
C TYR A 961 15.31 -14.17 -10.61
N PHE A 962 15.38 -14.99 -9.57
CA PHE A 962 14.29 -15.85 -9.11
C PHE A 962 14.31 -15.86 -7.58
N ALA A 963 13.21 -16.30 -6.95
CA ALA A 963 13.20 -16.60 -5.53
C ALA A 963 13.40 -18.11 -5.34
N VAL A 964 14.37 -18.51 -4.52
CA VAL A 964 14.56 -19.91 -4.09
C VAL A 964 13.25 -20.45 -3.48
N GLY A 965 12.54 -19.59 -2.74
CA GLY A 965 11.32 -19.98 -2.05
C GLY A 965 11.63 -20.86 -0.84
N LYS A 966 10.63 -21.61 -0.38
CA LYS A 966 10.78 -22.50 0.77
C LYS A 966 11.53 -23.79 0.40
N ILE A 967 12.43 -24.24 1.26
CA ILE A 967 13.25 -25.46 1.07
C ILE A 967 12.96 -26.52 2.14
N SER A 968 13.16 -27.78 1.79
CA SER A 968 12.94 -28.95 2.64
C SER A 968 14.21 -29.36 3.39
N LYS A 969 14.04 -30.19 4.43
CA LYS A 969 15.11 -30.65 5.32
C LYS A 969 16.25 -31.35 4.56
N ASP A 970 15.92 -32.13 3.53
CA ASP A 970 16.89 -32.85 2.72
C ASP A 970 17.91 -31.92 2.02
N GLN A 971 17.45 -30.76 1.53
CA GLN A 971 18.34 -29.75 0.97
C GLN A 971 19.15 -29.02 2.03
N VAL A 972 18.59 -28.78 3.21
CA VAL A 972 19.34 -28.17 4.33
C VAL A 972 20.48 -29.07 4.77
N GLU A 973 20.24 -30.37 4.91
CA GLU A 973 21.27 -31.36 5.27
C GLU A 973 22.37 -31.49 4.21
N ASP A 974 21.98 -31.55 2.93
CA ASP A 974 22.92 -31.56 1.79
C ASP A 974 23.74 -30.26 1.71
N TYR A 975 23.12 -29.10 1.95
CA TYR A 975 23.81 -27.81 1.97
C TYR A 975 24.78 -27.68 3.15
N ALA A 976 24.37 -28.15 4.34
CA ALA A 976 25.22 -28.21 5.53
C ALA A 976 26.47 -29.07 5.30
N LEU A 977 26.30 -30.24 4.65
CA LEU A 977 27.41 -31.10 4.25
C LEU A 977 28.36 -30.38 3.28
N ARG A 978 27.82 -29.74 2.23
CA ARG A 978 28.62 -29.05 1.20
C ARG A 978 29.41 -27.87 1.79
N LYS A 979 28.81 -27.10 2.69
CA LYS A 979 29.48 -25.97 3.35
C LYS A 979 30.34 -26.35 4.54
N ASN A 980 30.34 -27.62 4.94
CA ASN A 980 30.98 -28.09 6.16
C ASN A 980 30.53 -27.28 7.40
N MET A 981 29.21 -27.07 7.51
CA MET A 981 28.54 -26.41 8.62
C MET A 981 27.61 -27.41 9.31
N SER A 982 27.25 -27.16 10.57
CA SER A 982 26.20 -27.95 11.21
C SER A 982 24.83 -27.61 10.61
N VAL A 983 23.90 -28.57 10.64
CA VAL A 983 22.52 -28.36 10.20
C VAL A 983 21.86 -27.20 10.95
N ALA A 984 22.09 -27.10 12.26
CA ALA A 984 21.55 -26.02 13.10
C ALA A 984 22.07 -24.64 12.68
N GLU A 985 23.34 -24.52 12.28
CA GLU A 985 23.87 -23.25 11.76
C GLU A 985 23.23 -22.88 10.42
N VAL A 986 23.03 -23.84 9.52
CA VAL A 986 22.34 -23.58 8.24
C VAL A 986 20.87 -23.19 8.48
N GLU A 987 20.17 -23.88 9.39
CA GLU A 987 18.78 -23.54 9.76
C GLU A 987 18.66 -22.14 10.33
N LYS A 988 19.66 -21.69 11.11
CA LYS A 988 19.72 -20.31 11.59
C LYS A 988 19.79 -19.32 10.42
N TRP A 989 20.77 -19.46 9.52
CA TRP A 989 20.94 -18.51 8.41
C TRP A 989 19.81 -18.57 7.38
N LEU A 990 19.18 -19.74 7.20
CA LEU A 990 18.10 -19.96 6.24
C LEU A 990 16.71 -19.96 6.87
N GLY A 991 16.57 -19.58 8.14
CA GLY A 991 15.30 -19.55 8.88
C GLY A 991 14.09 -19.01 8.10
N PRO A 992 14.20 -17.86 7.40
CA PRO A 992 13.10 -17.29 6.63
C PRO A 992 12.59 -18.20 5.50
N ILE A 993 13.43 -19.09 4.97
CA ILE A 993 13.12 -19.94 3.82
C ILE A 993 12.94 -21.41 4.17
N LEU A 994 12.92 -21.80 5.45
CA LEU A 994 12.60 -23.18 5.83
C LEU A 994 11.12 -23.48 5.56
N GLY A 995 10.87 -24.57 4.84
CA GLY A 995 9.55 -25.12 4.54
C GLY A 995 9.04 -26.13 5.58
N TYR A 996 9.70 -26.19 6.74
CA TYR A 996 9.41 -27.09 7.86
C TYR A 996 9.76 -26.39 9.18
N ASP A 997 9.26 -26.92 10.30
CA ASP A 997 9.58 -26.40 11.63
C ASP A 997 10.84 -27.03 12.23
N THR A 998 11.64 -26.22 12.92
CA THR A 998 12.96 -26.57 13.46
C THR A 998 12.93 -26.98 14.94
N ASP A 999 11.77 -27.45 15.45
CA ASP A 999 11.54 -27.72 16.88
C ASP A 999 12.72 -28.35 17.62
#